data_AF-A0A956RRU2-F1
#
_entry.id   AF-A0A956RRU2-F1
#
_cell.length_a   1.000
_cell.length_b   1.000
_cell.length_c   1.000
_cell.angle_alpha   90.00
_cell.angle_beta   90.00
_cell.angle_gamma   90.00
#
_symmetry.space_group_name_H-M   'P 1'
#
loop_
_entity.id
_entity.type
_entity.pdbx_description
1 polymer ?
#
loop_
_entity_poly.entity_id
_entity_poly.type
_entity_poly.pdbx_seq_one_letter_code
_entity_poly.pdbx_strand_id
1 'polypeptide(L)'
;MRKTYLLFLWLTAGALLQAQEKMYIHLSDKTTLGASLLNIEEMFFSGNGTMLNFSTADTTVHYAMSLIDSISFAENSDTVFINFSTSSASVINPFAFDGVTVSIVGACVTIKATEDADDMHYKISGTTTNGMLKINSEKKCHLALNNVNITNPNGPAINIQAKKKVYVTLLPGTTNSLTDGDSYEDSIVNDVGETEEQDAAFFSEGSLIFDGSGSLIINGKGDNQHALCSDDLIEIHNGTVLIASAAKDGIHTNDGVIITEGTINVNASGDAIDGGEGLINISGGNITTYSTSADVDGMKCDSTMTISGGTLTMTVSGDQSKGLKSDQEMRLIGGEITLNTSGNVVLETDGSGYDPSYCSAIKCNDLLTIDGANLVITTQGKGGKGLSSNGNIDIISGSVDISCSGDGATYTNASGETDAYSSTCITADGNINIVDGTVTVKNSGTAGKGIKADGALTIGTTNTLPEINISTTGAQITISTGGGGWPRPGDSGGEAAEAKAISCDGDVTINNGSITISSADDGIKSTSAITINNGTVSITKSVEGIEAPLITVNNGDVSINSSDDGFNATYGNGGEGNDGSKLYIKGGNIVINVTNGDGLDSNGDIVMTGGTVVVHGPTSAPEVGLDYNGTFNISGGLLLATGPNAGRMIEATSTSSSQYTILATSSTTLNSALLFHITDATGNGLVTYKPVRNVYYVVFSSSELKSGSSYSIYTGGTSTGTYSNGIYVGGSYSGGTLKKSFTVSGKVTEVAF
;
A
#
# COMPACT_ATOMS: atom_id res chain seq x y z
N MET A 1 -60.75 -66.48 35.74
CA MET A 1 -61.41 -65.22 35.32
C MET A 1 -60.32 -64.18 35.13
N ARG A 2 -59.93 -63.92 33.89
CA ARG A 2 -60.21 -62.67 33.15
C ARG A 2 -59.50 -61.41 33.71
N LYS A 3 -58.42 -61.08 32.98
CA LYS A 3 -58.06 -59.77 32.40
C LYS A 3 -57.33 -58.72 33.25
N THR A 4 -56.02 -58.78 33.05
CA THR A 4 -54.99 -57.74 32.90
C THR A 4 -55.45 -56.38 32.33
N TYR A 5 -54.77 -55.34 32.82
CA TYR A 5 -54.69 -53.94 32.41
C TYR A 5 -54.64 -53.69 30.90
N LEU A 6 -55.29 -52.61 30.43
CA LEU A 6 -54.81 -51.83 29.29
C LEU A 6 -55.03 -50.33 29.54
N LEU A 7 -53.90 -49.62 29.64
CA LEU A 7 -53.75 -48.18 29.51
C LEU A 7 -54.16 -47.79 28.08
N PHE A 8 -54.93 -46.72 27.88
CA PHE A 8 -54.92 -45.99 26.61
C PHE A 8 -54.80 -44.49 26.86
N LEU A 9 -53.62 -44.01 26.49
CA LEU A 9 -53.24 -42.64 26.18
C LEU A 9 -54.31 -42.01 25.29
N TRP A 10 -54.90 -40.88 25.71
CA TRP A 10 -55.56 -39.97 24.77
C TRP A 10 -54.52 -38.96 24.31
N LEU A 11 -53.84 -39.32 23.21
CA LEU A 11 -53.06 -38.41 22.39
C LEU A 11 -54.05 -37.73 21.44
N THR A 12 -54.53 -36.53 21.77
CA THR A 12 -55.22 -35.68 20.78
C THR A 12 -54.15 -35.11 19.84
N ALA A 13 -53.83 -35.87 18.81
CA ALA A 13 -53.23 -35.34 17.59
C ALA A 13 -54.30 -34.47 16.93
N GLY A 14 -54.32 -33.18 17.25
CA GLY A 14 -54.98 -32.19 16.40
C GLY A 14 -54.22 -32.17 15.09
N ALA A 15 -54.78 -32.80 14.06
CA ALA A 15 -54.35 -32.54 12.70
C ALA A 15 -54.55 -31.05 12.45
N LEU A 16 -53.46 -30.30 12.35
CA LEU A 16 -53.45 -28.99 11.72
C LEU A 16 -53.92 -29.21 10.28
N LEU A 17 -55.23 -29.05 10.04
CA LEU A 17 -55.73 -28.77 8.70
C LEU A 17 -55.12 -27.42 8.34
N GLN A 18 -54.01 -27.45 7.61
CA GLN A 18 -53.45 -26.26 7.00
C GLN A 18 -54.52 -25.69 6.06
N ALA A 19 -54.92 -24.45 6.30
CA ALA A 19 -55.91 -23.78 5.47
C ALA A 19 -55.29 -23.63 4.07
N GLN A 20 -56.00 -24.09 3.04
CA GLN A 20 -55.68 -23.71 1.67
C GLN A 20 -56.09 -22.24 1.54
N GLU A 21 -55.16 -21.37 1.13
CA GLU A 21 -55.33 -19.91 1.13
C GLU A 21 -55.31 -19.33 -0.29
N LYS A 22 -54.70 -20.04 -1.25
CA LYS A 22 -54.68 -19.64 -2.67
C LYS A 22 -55.22 -20.74 -3.59
N MET A 23 -55.92 -20.28 -4.62
CA MET A 23 -56.21 -21.07 -5.82
C MET A 23 -55.11 -20.81 -6.85
N TYR A 24 -54.61 -21.87 -7.49
CA TYR A 24 -53.63 -21.78 -8.56
C TYR A 24 -54.22 -22.31 -9.87
N ILE A 25 -54.16 -21.49 -10.92
CA ILE A 25 -54.55 -21.84 -12.28
C ILE A 25 -53.26 -22.16 -13.05
N HIS A 26 -53.06 -23.43 -13.40
CA HIS A 26 -51.91 -23.88 -14.17
C HIS A 26 -52.23 -23.78 -15.66
N LEU A 27 -51.45 -22.99 -16.39
CA LEU A 27 -51.62 -22.79 -17.81
C LEU A 27 -50.71 -23.71 -18.62
N SER A 28 -51.13 -24.04 -19.84
CA SER A 28 -50.39 -24.89 -20.77
C SER A 28 -49.06 -24.28 -21.24
N ASP A 29 -48.87 -22.98 -21.03
CA ASP A 29 -47.62 -22.24 -21.33
C ASP A 29 -46.59 -22.31 -20.19
N LYS A 30 -46.84 -23.15 -19.17
CA LYS A 30 -46.00 -23.35 -17.97
C LYS A 30 -45.99 -22.17 -16.99
N THR A 31 -46.93 -21.24 -17.13
CA THR A 31 -47.22 -20.24 -16.10
C THR A 31 -48.29 -20.77 -15.14
N THR A 32 -48.14 -20.48 -13.85
CA THR A 32 -49.15 -20.75 -12.83
C THR A 32 -49.56 -19.44 -12.17
N LEU A 33 -50.85 -19.14 -12.20
CA LEU A 33 -51.43 -17.90 -11.67
C LEU A 33 -52.10 -18.18 -10.32
N GLY A 34 -51.60 -17.56 -9.26
CA GLY A 34 -52.18 -17.65 -7.92
C GLY A 34 -53.15 -16.52 -7.63
N ALA A 35 -54.28 -16.85 -6.99
CA ALA A 35 -55.26 -15.91 -6.50
C ALA A 35 -55.59 -16.21 -5.03
N SER A 36 -55.65 -15.17 -4.19
CA SER A 36 -56.14 -15.28 -2.82
C SER A 36 -57.60 -15.73 -2.81
N LEU A 37 -57.92 -16.81 -2.08
CA LEU A 37 -59.31 -17.28 -1.94
C LEU A 37 -60.24 -16.24 -1.32
N LEU A 38 -59.68 -15.29 -0.55
CA LEU A 38 -60.44 -14.19 0.05
C LEU A 38 -60.87 -13.14 -0.98
N ASN A 39 -60.16 -13.05 -2.10
CA ASN A 39 -60.38 -12.03 -3.13
C ASN A 39 -61.15 -12.55 -4.34
N ILE A 40 -61.43 -13.86 -4.42
CA ILE A 40 -62.21 -14.46 -5.51
C ILE A 40 -63.69 -14.16 -5.29
N GLU A 41 -64.31 -13.47 -6.24
CA GLU A 41 -65.74 -13.19 -6.22
C GLU A 41 -66.54 -14.26 -6.98
N GLU A 42 -66.14 -14.55 -8.22
CA GLU A 42 -66.86 -15.49 -9.09
C GLU A 42 -65.92 -16.33 -9.96
N MET A 43 -66.28 -17.60 -10.15
CA MET A 43 -65.61 -18.52 -11.07
C MET A 43 -66.64 -19.42 -11.75
N PHE A 44 -66.78 -19.34 -13.08
CA PHE A 44 -67.74 -20.15 -13.83
C PHE A 44 -67.35 -20.35 -15.29
N PHE A 45 -67.83 -21.44 -15.90
CA PHE A 45 -67.63 -21.70 -17.32
C PHE A 45 -68.65 -20.95 -18.18
N SER A 46 -68.23 -20.50 -19.37
CA SER A 46 -69.16 -19.95 -20.36
C SER A 46 -70.25 -20.95 -20.74
N GLY A 47 -71.41 -20.49 -21.23
CA GLY A 47 -72.54 -21.38 -21.56
C GLY A 47 -72.24 -22.47 -22.60
N ASN A 48 -71.19 -22.29 -23.42
CA ASN A 48 -70.68 -23.28 -24.38
C ASN A 48 -69.45 -24.08 -23.87
N GLY A 49 -68.99 -23.81 -22.64
CA GLY A 49 -67.89 -24.51 -21.98
C GLY A 49 -66.48 -24.19 -22.52
N THR A 50 -66.33 -23.19 -23.39
CA THR A 50 -65.03 -22.89 -24.03
C THR A 50 -64.15 -21.94 -23.22
N MET A 51 -64.71 -21.20 -22.26
CA MET A 51 -64.00 -20.23 -21.43
C MET A 51 -64.25 -20.49 -19.95
N LEU A 52 -63.22 -20.31 -19.13
CA LEU A 52 -63.31 -20.06 -17.70
C LEU A 52 -63.37 -18.55 -17.48
N ASN A 53 -64.45 -18.07 -16.86
CA ASN A 53 -64.55 -16.70 -16.36
C ASN A 53 -64.12 -16.70 -14.89
N PHE A 54 -63.21 -15.81 -14.54
CA PHE A 54 -62.67 -15.69 -13.21
C PHE A 54 -62.61 -14.21 -12.82
N SER A 55 -63.22 -13.86 -11.70
CA SER A 55 -63.28 -12.49 -11.19
C SER A 55 -62.71 -12.42 -9.78
N THR A 56 -61.83 -11.44 -9.57
CA THR A 56 -61.51 -10.91 -8.25
C THR A 56 -62.22 -9.57 -8.05
N ALA A 57 -62.10 -8.98 -6.86
CA ALA A 57 -62.66 -7.65 -6.56
C ALA A 57 -62.23 -6.55 -7.56
N ASP A 58 -61.03 -6.67 -8.12
CA ASP A 58 -60.41 -5.61 -8.93
C ASP A 58 -60.34 -5.95 -10.42
N THR A 59 -60.49 -7.23 -10.81
CA THR A 59 -60.35 -7.64 -12.21
C THR A 59 -61.20 -8.84 -12.58
N THR A 60 -61.67 -8.85 -13.84
CA THR A 60 -62.28 -10.03 -14.46
C THR A 60 -61.43 -10.46 -15.63
N VAL A 61 -61.04 -11.74 -15.62
CA VAL A 61 -60.24 -12.36 -16.67
C VAL A 61 -60.95 -13.57 -17.25
N HIS A 62 -60.68 -13.82 -18.53
CA HIS A 62 -61.28 -14.92 -19.28
C HIS A 62 -60.19 -15.80 -19.86
N TYR A 63 -60.13 -17.06 -19.41
CA TYR A 63 -59.17 -18.03 -19.91
C TYR A 63 -59.86 -19.00 -20.85
N ALA A 64 -59.30 -19.20 -22.05
CA ALA A 64 -59.75 -20.29 -22.91
C ALA A 64 -59.45 -21.62 -22.20
N MET A 65 -60.42 -22.53 -22.17
CA MET A 65 -60.24 -23.84 -21.54
C MET A 65 -59.09 -24.64 -22.14
N SER A 66 -58.74 -24.39 -23.41
CA SER A 66 -57.59 -24.98 -24.09
C SER A 66 -56.23 -24.53 -23.55
N LEU A 67 -56.18 -23.41 -22.79
CA LEU A 67 -54.98 -22.88 -22.19
C LEU A 67 -54.80 -23.32 -20.73
N ILE A 68 -55.83 -23.89 -20.11
CA ILE A 68 -55.76 -24.35 -18.72
C ILE A 68 -55.36 -25.83 -18.72
N ASP A 69 -54.25 -26.14 -18.06
CA ASP A 69 -53.81 -27.50 -17.81
C ASP A 69 -54.54 -28.10 -16.58
N SER A 70 -54.49 -27.38 -15.45
CA SER A 70 -55.14 -27.81 -14.21
C SER A 70 -55.41 -26.64 -13.25
N ILE A 71 -56.20 -26.88 -12.21
CA ILE A 71 -56.42 -25.96 -11.10
C ILE A 71 -56.11 -26.70 -9.80
N SER A 72 -55.38 -26.05 -8.88
CA SER A 72 -55.07 -26.59 -7.56
C SER A 72 -55.29 -25.57 -6.45
N PHE A 73 -55.26 -26.05 -5.21
CA PHE A 73 -55.39 -25.21 -4.01
C PHE A 73 -54.24 -25.55 -3.06
N ALA A 74 -53.54 -24.53 -2.60
CA ALA A 74 -52.41 -24.69 -1.71
C ALA A 74 -52.31 -23.53 -0.71
N GLU A 75 -51.31 -23.61 0.17
CA GLU A 75 -50.98 -22.55 1.11
C GLU A 75 -50.61 -21.27 0.37
N ASN A 76 -50.73 -20.14 1.08
CA ASN A 76 -50.22 -18.88 0.58
C ASN A 76 -48.70 -18.97 0.35
N SER A 77 -48.24 -18.31 -0.71
CA SER A 77 -46.83 -18.13 -1.01
C SER A 77 -46.58 -16.65 -1.24
N ASP A 78 -45.56 -16.14 -0.56
CA ASP A 78 -45.03 -14.79 -0.75
C ASP A 78 -43.95 -14.73 -1.86
N THR A 79 -43.65 -15.88 -2.48
CA THR A 79 -42.52 -16.04 -3.39
C THR A 79 -42.98 -16.41 -4.81
N VAL A 80 -42.48 -15.68 -5.81
CA VAL A 80 -42.55 -16.05 -7.22
C VAL A 80 -41.45 -17.07 -7.52
N PHE A 81 -41.82 -18.25 -8.01
CA PHE A 81 -40.86 -19.31 -8.34
C PHE A 81 -40.58 -19.30 -9.84
N ILE A 82 -39.31 -19.22 -10.21
CA ILE A 82 -38.85 -19.23 -11.60
C ILE A 82 -37.93 -20.42 -11.78
N ASN A 83 -38.30 -21.34 -12.67
CA ASN A 83 -37.50 -22.52 -12.96
C ASN A 83 -37.15 -22.59 -14.45
N PHE A 84 -35.87 -22.42 -14.77
CA PHE A 84 -35.34 -22.51 -16.11
C PHE A 84 -35.12 -23.97 -16.53
N SER A 85 -35.42 -24.23 -17.80
CA SER A 85 -34.99 -25.40 -18.57
C SER A 85 -34.18 -24.90 -19.77
N THR A 86 -33.54 -25.81 -20.51
CA THR A 86 -32.57 -25.46 -21.56
C THR A 86 -33.05 -24.36 -22.51
N SER A 87 -34.32 -24.41 -22.94
CA SER A 87 -34.93 -23.46 -23.90
C SER A 87 -36.30 -22.92 -23.48
N SER A 88 -36.73 -23.13 -22.22
CA SER A 88 -38.00 -22.60 -21.71
C SER A 88 -37.93 -22.29 -20.22
N ALA A 89 -38.82 -21.46 -19.69
CA ALA A 89 -39.01 -21.30 -18.26
C ALA A 89 -40.42 -21.72 -17.82
N SER A 90 -40.57 -22.07 -16.53
CA SER A 90 -41.87 -22.19 -15.86
C SER A 90 -41.91 -21.23 -14.68
N VAL A 91 -43.02 -20.51 -14.51
CA VAL A 91 -43.17 -19.53 -13.43
C VAL A 91 -44.42 -19.80 -12.62
N ILE A 92 -44.28 -19.85 -11.30
CA ILE A 92 -45.41 -19.79 -10.37
C ILE A 92 -45.47 -18.37 -9.83
N ASN A 93 -46.52 -17.63 -10.19
CA ASN A 93 -46.78 -16.28 -9.75
C ASN A 93 -47.96 -16.27 -8.77
N PRO A 94 -47.72 -16.28 -7.44
CA PRO A 94 -48.80 -16.16 -6.46
C PRO A 94 -49.54 -14.83 -6.51
N PHE A 95 -49.00 -13.82 -7.18
CA PHE A 95 -49.46 -12.42 -7.18
C PHE A 95 -50.04 -12.00 -8.53
N ALA A 96 -50.50 -12.96 -9.33
CA ALA A 96 -51.03 -12.73 -10.67
C ALA A 96 -52.22 -11.75 -10.72
N PHE A 97 -52.91 -11.59 -9.59
CA PHE A 97 -54.04 -10.67 -9.41
C PHE A 97 -53.77 -9.59 -8.36
N ASP A 98 -52.53 -9.49 -7.88
CA ASP A 98 -52.09 -8.58 -6.83
C ASP A 98 -50.94 -7.69 -7.36
N GLY A 99 -51.13 -7.11 -8.56
CA GLY A 99 -50.21 -6.12 -9.13
C GLY A 99 -48.91 -6.65 -9.77
N VAL A 100 -48.77 -7.97 -9.95
CA VAL A 100 -47.57 -8.59 -10.55
C VAL A 100 -47.92 -9.37 -11.82
N THR A 101 -47.29 -9.00 -12.94
CA THR A 101 -47.44 -9.69 -14.23
C THR A 101 -46.15 -10.36 -14.66
N VAL A 102 -46.29 -11.47 -15.40
CA VAL A 102 -45.17 -12.27 -15.91
C VAL A 102 -45.39 -12.51 -17.41
N SER A 103 -44.35 -12.28 -18.20
CA SER A 103 -44.27 -12.62 -19.62
C SER A 103 -43.12 -13.60 -19.85
N ILE A 104 -43.36 -14.65 -20.63
CA ILE A 104 -42.35 -15.66 -20.97
C ILE A 104 -42.27 -15.79 -22.49
N VAL A 105 -41.08 -15.53 -23.05
CA VAL A 105 -40.76 -15.78 -24.45
C VAL A 105 -39.55 -16.70 -24.53
N GLY A 106 -39.78 -17.97 -24.87
CA GLY A 106 -38.73 -19.00 -24.75
C GLY A 106 -38.30 -19.16 -23.29
N ALA A 107 -37.02 -18.94 -23.00
CA ALA A 107 -36.48 -18.87 -21.64
C ALA A 107 -36.20 -17.44 -21.17
N CYS A 108 -36.74 -16.41 -21.83
CA CYS A 108 -36.70 -15.04 -21.32
C CYS A 108 -37.94 -14.79 -20.46
N VAL A 109 -37.73 -14.50 -19.18
CA VAL A 109 -38.78 -14.21 -18.19
C VAL A 109 -38.72 -12.72 -17.88
N THR A 110 -39.82 -11.99 -18.12
CA THR A 110 -39.98 -10.59 -17.72
C THR A 110 -41.05 -10.49 -16.65
N ILE A 111 -40.71 -9.86 -15.53
CA ILE A 111 -41.61 -9.63 -14.41
C ILE A 111 -41.84 -8.12 -14.27
N LYS A 112 -43.10 -7.73 -14.10
CA LYS A 112 -43.48 -6.34 -13.80
C LYS A 112 -44.31 -6.31 -12.52
N ALA A 113 -43.75 -5.72 -11.46
CA ALA A 113 -44.42 -5.48 -10.19
C ALA A 113 -44.77 -3.99 -10.07
N THR A 114 -46.06 -3.70 -9.91
CA THR A 114 -46.60 -2.33 -9.84
C THR A 114 -46.48 -1.72 -8.44
N GLU A 115 -46.85 -0.45 -8.31
CA GLU A 115 -46.86 0.25 -7.01
C GLU A 115 -47.79 -0.36 -5.97
N ASP A 116 -48.80 -1.12 -6.38
CA ASP A 116 -49.72 -1.82 -5.49
C ASP A 116 -49.16 -3.14 -4.94
N ALA A 117 -48.04 -3.64 -5.48
CA ALA A 117 -47.38 -4.84 -4.99
C ALA A 117 -46.65 -4.59 -3.65
N ASP A 118 -46.42 -5.66 -2.89
CA ASP A 118 -45.54 -5.65 -1.72
C ASP A 118 -44.06 -5.81 -2.14
N ASP A 119 -43.13 -5.78 -1.19
CA ASP A 119 -41.73 -6.16 -1.45
C ASP A 119 -41.68 -7.60 -1.99
N MET A 120 -40.97 -7.79 -3.10
CA MET A 120 -41.12 -8.98 -3.93
C MET A 120 -40.07 -10.04 -3.63
N HIS A 121 -40.49 -11.29 -3.41
CA HIS A 121 -39.59 -12.42 -3.26
C HIS A 121 -39.58 -13.32 -4.49
N TYR A 122 -38.40 -13.69 -4.95
CA TYR A 122 -38.15 -14.54 -6.11
C TYR A 122 -37.25 -15.71 -5.72
N LYS A 123 -37.62 -16.93 -6.10
CA LYS A 123 -36.74 -18.09 -6.00
C LYS A 123 -36.44 -18.61 -7.39
N ILE A 124 -35.16 -18.60 -7.75
CA ILE A 124 -34.71 -18.81 -9.13
C ILE A 124 -33.86 -20.07 -9.19
N SER A 125 -34.20 -21.01 -10.08
CA SER A 125 -33.49 -22.28 -10.24
C SER A 125 -33.42 -22.75 -11.69
N GLY A 126 -32.61 -23.78 -11.94
CA GLY A 126 -32.57 -24.47 -13.23
C GLY A 126 -31.55 -23.87 -14.21
N THR A 127 -31.51 -24.40 -15.43
CA THR A 127 -30.45 -24.07 -16.40
C THR A 127 -31.05 -23.71 -17.76
N THR A 128 -30.61 -22.61 -18.35
CA THR A 128 -30.92 -22.22 -19.74
C THR A 128 -29.66 -21.79 -20.50
N THR A 129 -29.61 -22.07 -21.80
CA THR A 129 -28.51 -21.69 -22.70
C THR A 129 -28.82 -20.44 -23.54
N ASN A 130 -30.06 -19.98 -23.52
CA ASN A 130 -30.52 -18.79 -24.21
C ASN A 130 -31.78 -18.26 -23.50
N GLY A 131 -31.56 -17.54 -22.42
CA GLY A 131 -32.62 -16.97 -21.60
C GLY A 131 -32.12 -15.79 -20.78
N MET A 132 -33.06 -15.10 -20.15
CA MET A 132 -32.83 -13.89 -19.37
C MET A 132 -33.86 -13.83 -18.24
N LEU A 133 -33.48 -13.30 -17.09
CA LEU A 133 -34.45 -12.81 -16.09
C LEU A 133 -34.43 -11.28 -16.11
N LYS A 134 -35.57 -10.68 -16.43
CA LYS A 134 -35.79 -9.24 -16.35
C LYS A 134 -36.82 -8.89 -15.28
N ILE A 135 -36.52 -7.92 -14.42
CA ILE A 135 -37.40 -7.47 -13.35
C ILE A 135 -37.58 -5.95 -13.45
N ASN A 136 -38.81 -5.53 -13.69
CA ASN A 136 -39.26 -4.14 -13.58
C ASN A 136 -40.10 -4.04 -12.29
N SER A 137 -39.65 -3.30 -11.29
CA SER A 137 -40.30 -3.28 -9.98
C SER A 137 -40.22 -1.90 -9.33
N GLU A 138 -41.36 -1.39 -8.86
CA GLU A 138 -41.42 -0.20 -7.99
C GLU A 138 -41.09 -0.53 -6.52
N LYS A 139 -40.84 -1.81 -6.22
CA LYS A 139 -40.64 -2.38 -4.87
C LYS A 139 -39.27 -3.01 -4.73
N LYS A 140 -38.84 -3.25 -3.48
CA LYS A 140 -37.60 -3.98 -3.22
C LYS A 140 -37.75 -5.43 -3.70
N CYS A 141 -36.64 -6.03 -4.06
CA CYS A 141 -36.60 -7.39 -4.60
C CYS A 141 -35.71 -8.27 -3.73
N HIS A 142 -36.14 -9.49 -3.42
CA HIS A 142 -35.37 -10.53 -2.76
C HIS A 142 -35.19 -11.70 -3.73
N LEU A 143 -33.97 -11.91 -4.23
CA LEU A 143 -33.62 -12.99 -5.14
C LEU A 143 -32.90 -14.11 -4.38
N ALA A 144 -33.55 -15.25 -4.23
CA ALA A 144 -32.94 -16.48 -3.72
C ALA A 144 -32.44 -17.34 -4.89
N LEU A 145 -31.12 -17.34 -5.11
CA LEU A 145 -30.48 -18.08 -6.20
C LEU A 145 -30.26 -19.54 -5.75
N ASN A 146 -30.85 -20.49 -6.49
CA ASN A 146 -30.91 -21.91 -6.15
C ASN A 146 -30.45 -22.82 -7.30
N ASN A 147 -29.13 -22.96 -7.48
CA ASN A 147 -28.56 -23.70 -8.61
C ASN A 147 -29.08 -23.18 -9.96
N VAL A 148 -29.19 -21.85 -10.09
CA VAL A 148 -29.60 -21.22 -11.33
C VAL A 148 -28.38 -21.03 -12.25
N ASN A 149 -28.53 -21.40 -13.52
CA ASN A 149 -27.50 -21.19 -14.54
C ASN A 149 -28.14 -20.55 -15.79
N ILE A 150 -27.88 -19.28 -16.04
CA ILE A 150 -28.45 -18.53 -17.15
C ILE A 150 -27.33 -18.12 -18.10
N THR A 151 -27.44 -18.53 -19.36
CA THR A 151 -26.69 -17.94 -20.46
C THR A 151 -27.65 -17.16 -21.35
N ASN A 152 -27.35 -15.89 -21.57
CA ASN A 152 -27.98 -15.07 -22.59
C ASN A 152 -26.94 -14.76 -23.69
N PRO A 153 -27.08 -15.25 -24.92
CA PRO A 153 -26.08 -15.01 -25.97
C PRO A 153 -26.09 -13.59 -26.56
N ASN A 154 -27.12 -12.76 -26.28
CA ASN A 154 -27.27 -11.44 -26.90
C ASN A 154 -27.70 -10.35 -25.90
N GLY A 155 -27.30 -10.47 -24.63
CA GLY A 155 -27.67 -9.50 -23.60
C GLY A 155 -27.40 -10.01 -22.18
N PRO A 156 -27.96 -9.36 -21.16
CA PRO A 156 -27.70 -9.69 -19.76
C PRO A 156 -28.34 -11.02 -19.35
N ALA A 157 -27.75 -11.72 -18.39
CA ALA A 157 -28.36 -12.91 -17.81
C ALA A 157 -29.46 -12.53 -16.80
N ILE A 158 -29.20 -11.53 -15.97
CA ILE A 158 -30.17 -10.89 -15.07
C ILE A 158 -30.13 -9.38 -15.30
N ASN A 159 -31.28 -8.79 -15.60
CA ASN A 159 -31.45 -7.35 -15.79
C ASN A 159 -32.54 -6.79 -14.86
N ILE A 160 -32.16 -5.98 -13.88
CA ILE A 160 -33.09 -5.39 -12.91
C ILE A 160 -33.21 -3.89 -13.15
N GLN A 161 -34.39 -3.45 -13.59
CA GLN A 161 -34.71 -2.05 -13.87
C GLN A 161 -35.42 -1.41 -12.67
N ALA A 162 -35.09 -1.86 -11.46
CA ALA A 162 -35.72 -1.41 -10.23
C ALA A 162 -34.75 -0.51 -9.48
N LYS A 163 -35.07 0.78 -9.35
CA LYS A 163 -34.32 1.79 -8.57
C LYS A 163 -34.51 1.64 -7.06
N LYS A 164 -34.48 0.39 -6.57
CA LYS A 164 -34.72 -0.03 -5.20
C LYS A 164 -33.67 -1.05 -4.80
N LYS A 165 -33.49 -1.26 -3.49
CA LYS A 165 -32.60 -2.31 -2.97
C LYS A 165 -33.05 -3.70 -3.45
N VAL A 166 -32.08 -4.44 -3.96
CA VAL A 166 -32.18 -5.83 -4.40
C VAL A 166 -31.31 -6.68 -3.48
N TYR A 167 -31.93 -7.54 -2.70
CA TYR A 167 -31.22 -8.48 -1.84
C TYR A 167 -31.05 -9.80 -2.58
N VAL A 168 -29.81 -10.28 -2.69
CA VAL A 168 -29.44 -11.50 -3.40
C VAL A 168 -28.95 -12.51 -2.37
N THR A 169 -29.76 -13.53 -2.10
CA THR A 169 -29.39 -14.65 -1.23
C THR A 169 -28.81 -15.79 -2.05
N LEU A 170 -27.51 -16.05 -1.89
CA LEU A 170 -26.83 -17.23 -2.42
C LEU A 170 -27.13 -18.42 -1.52
N LEU A 171 -28.08 -19.28 -1.91
CA LEU A 171 -28.56 -20.33 -1.02
C LEU A 171 -27.44 -21.33 -0.66
N PRO A 172 -27.38 -21.79 0.60
CA PRO A 172 -26.33 -22.70 1.05
C PRO A 172 -26.19 -23.95 0.18
N GLY A 173 -24.95 -24.32 -0.16
CA GLY A 173 -24.65 -25.52 -0.94
C GLY A 173 -25.04 -25.44 -2.42
N THR A 174 -25.38 -24.25 -2.92
CA THR A 174 -25.70 -24.03 -4.34
C THR A 174 -24.56 -23.33 -5.08
N THR A 175 -24.46 -23.62 -6.37
CA THR A 175 -23.59 -22.88 -7.29
C THR A 175 -24.45 -22.32 -8.41
N ASN A 176 -24.41 -21.02 -8.58
CA ASN A 176 -25.19 -20.27 -9.56
C ASN A 176 -24.23 -19.69 -10.61
N SER A 177 -24.64 -19.68 -11.88
CA SER A 177 -23.80 -19.18 -12.98
C SER A 177 -24.58 -18.22 -13.87
N LEU A 178 -24.01 -17.05 -14.13
CA LEU A 178 -24.56 -16.04 -15.03
C LEU A 178 -23.56 -15.80 -16.16
N THR A 179 -24.06 -15.73 -17.39
CA THR A 179 -23.23 -15.49 -18.58
C THR A 179 -24.03 -14.67 -19.58
N ASP A 180 -23.47 -13.55 -19.99
CA ASP A 180 -24.05 -12.70 -21.03
C ASP A 180 -23.47 -12.99 -22.42
N GLY A 181 -23.91 -12.17 -23.36
CA GLY A 181 -23.49 -12.19 -24.75
C GLY A 181 -22.30 -11.27 -24.96
N ASP A 182 -21.53 -11.54 -26.01
CA ASP A 182 -20.40 -10.70 -26.43
C ASP A 182 -20.88 -9.33 -26.94
N SER A 183 -22.17 -9.21 -27.31
CA SER A 183 -22.83 -7.99 -27.76
C SER A 183 -24.27 -7.92 -27.27
N TYR A 184 -24.74 -6.72 -26.96
CA TYR A 184 -26.11 -6.45 -26.50
C TYR A 184 -26.91 -5.79 -27.62
N GLU A 185 -28.25 -5.93 -27.60
CA GLU A 185 -29.10 -5.17 -28.52
C GLU A 185 -29.13 -3.69 -28.08
N ASP A 186 -28.59 -2.80 -28.92
CA ASP A 186 -28.63 -1.36 -28.66
C ASP A 186 -30.07 -0.85 -28.56
N SER A 187 -30.30 0.11 -27.65
CA SER A 187 -31.51 0.95 -27.62
C SER A 187 -32.82 0.18 -27.43
N ILE A 188 -32.85 -0.80 -26.52
CA ILE A 188 -34.13 -1.35 -26.05
C ILE A 188 -34.90 -0.23 -25.35
N VAL A 189 -36.06 0.14 -25.87
CA VAL A 189 -36.91 1.17 -25.29
C VAL A 189 -37.99 0.52 -24.44
N ASN A 190 -38.10 0.92 -23.18
CA ASN A 190 -39.11 0.41 -22.27
C ASN A 190 -40.52 0.93 -22.59
N ASP A 191 -41.53 0.46 -21.84
CA ASP A 191 -42.94 0.85 -22.02
C ASP A 191 -43.19 2.37 -21.90
N VAL A 192 -42.26 3.13 -21.31
CA VAL A 192 -42.38 4.58 -21.07
C VAL A 192 -41.51 5.43 -22.00
N GLY A 193 -40.82 4.83 -22.97
CA GLY A 193 -40.06 5.55 -23.99
C GLY A 193 -38.61 5.87 -23.58
N GLU A 194 -38.12 5.29 -22.49
CA GLU A 194 -36.74 5.44 -22.03
C GLU A 194 -35.90 4.25 -22.50
N THR A 195 -34.62 4.49 -22.78
CA THR A 195 -33.67 3.42 -23.11
C THR A 195 -33.37 2.63 -21.85
N GLU A 196 -33.48 1.31 -21.93
CA GLU A 196 -33.13 0.38 -20.86
C GLU A 196 -31.62 0.23 -20.74
N GLU A 197 -31.14 0.27 -19.49
CA GLU A 197 -29.74 0.04 -19.18
C GLU A 197 -29.46 -1.47 -19.07
N GLN A 198 -28.31 -1.87 -19.60
CA GLN A 198 -27.91 -3.26 -19.70
C GLN A 198 -26.39 -3.38 -19.52
N ASP A 199 -25.85 -2.75 -18.47
CA ASP A 199 -24.41 -2.54 -18.37
C ASP A 199 -23.63 -3.75 -17.85
N ALA A 200 -24.29 -4.88 -17.57
CA ALA A 200 -23.61 -6.08 -17.09
C ALA A 200 -24.37 -7.38 -17.29
N ALA A 201 -23.63 -8.50 -17.20
CA ALA A 201 -24.24 -9.84 -17.15
C ALA A 201 -25.22 -10.00 -15.99
N PHE A 202 -24.93 -9.36 -14.86
CA PHE A 202 -25.89 -9.08 -13.79
C PHE A 202 -25.92 -7.57 -13.53
N PHE A 203 -26.96 -6.92 -14.01
CA PHE A 203 -27.18 -5.48 -13.86
C PHE A 203 -28.37 -5.15 -12.95
N SER A 204 -28.27 -4.04 -12.22
CA SER A 204 -29.34 -3.47 -11.40
C SER A 204 -29.27 -1.94 -11.29
N GLU A 205 -30.34 -1.24 -11.66
CA GLU A 205 -30.45 0.23 -11.47
C GLU A 205 -30.48 0.66 -9.99
N GLY A 206 -30.72 -0.28 -9.07
CA GLY A 206 -30.68 -0.04 -7.63
C GLY A 206 -29.66 -0.94 -6.94
N SER A 207 -29.40 -0.67 -5.66
CA SER A 207 -28.34 -1.37 -4.92
C SER A 207 -28.47 -2.89 -4.90
N LEU A 208 -27.36 -3.61 -5.06
CA LEU A 208 -27.29 -5.07 -4.92
C LEU A 208 -26.67 -5.47 -3.58
N ILE A 209 -27.37 -6.29 -2.81
CA ILE A 209 -26.95 -6.69 -1.44
C ILE A 209 -26.86 -8.20 -1.36
N PHE A 210 -25.65 -8.74 -1.33
CA PHE A 210 -25.37 -10.17 -1.33
C PHE A 210 -25.20 -10.74 0.08
N ASP A 211 -25.86 -11.87 0.34
CA ASP A 211 -25.68 -12.68 1.55
C ASP A 211 -25.91 -14.17 1.24
N GLY A 212 -25.78 -15.03 2.25
CA GLY A 212 -25.85 -16.47 2.14
C GLY A 212 -24.49 -17.10 1.90
N SER A 213 -24.41 -18.43 2.00
CA SER A 213 -23.14 -19.17 1.91
C SER A 213 -22.97 -19.96 0.60
N GLY A 214 -23.83 -19.71 -0.39
CA GLY A 214 -23.73 -20.27 -1.74
C GLY A 214 -22.67 -19.57 -2.59
N SER A 215 -22.55 -20.02 -3.84
CA SER A 215 -21.61 -19.45 -4.82
C SER A 215 -22.34 -18.85 -6.02
N LEU A 216 -21.81 -17.73 -6.53
CA LEU A 216 -22.19 -17.06 -7.76
C LEU A 216 -20.96 -16.95 -8.65
N ILE A 217 -21.06 -17.48 -9.87
CA ILE A 217 -20.06 -17.38 -10.93
C ILE A 217 -20.63 -16.46 -12.00
N ILE A 218 -19.87 -15.46 -12.41
CA ILE A 218 -20.27 -14.54 -13.48
C ILE A 218 -19.20 -14.55 -14.57
N ASN A 219 -19.66 -14.64 -15.82
CA ASN A 219 -18.84 -14.55 -17.02
C ASN A 219 -19.38 -13.37 -17.83
N GLY A 220 -18.79 -12.19 -17.65
CA GLY A 220 -19.07 -10.99 -18.44
C GLY A 220 -18.24 -11.00 -19.72
N LYS A 221 -18.91 -11.08 -20.86
CA LYS A 221 -18.30 -11.16 -22.18
C LYS A 221 -18.53 -9.92 -23.03
N GLY A 222 -19.53 -9.10 -22.69
CA GLY A 222 -19.86 -7.91 -23.46
C GLY A 222 -18.68 -6.93 -23.49
N ASP A 223 -18.24 -6.55 -24.69
CA ASP A 223 -17.05 -5.69 -24.88
C ASP A 223 -17.18 -4.33 -24.18
N ASN A 224 -18.41 -3.84 -23.97
CA ASN A 224 -18.70 -2.57 -23.30
C ASN A 224 -19.44 -2.75 -21.96
N GLN A 225 -19.63 -3.99 -21.52
CA GLN A 225 -20.40 -4.34 -20.33
C GLN A 225 -19.49 -4.95 -19.25
N HIS A 226 -19.82 -4.65 -17.99
CA HIS A 226 -19.17 -5.21 -16.82
C HIS A 226 -19.69 -6.62 -16.54
N ALA A 227 -19.05 -7.37 -15.65
CA ALA A 227 -19.62 -8.65 -15.22
C ALA A 227 -20.77 -8.46 -14.22
N LEU A 228 -20.55 -7.63 -13.19
CA LEU A 228 -21.53 -7.26 -12.17
C LEU A 228 -21.60 -5.73 -12.07
N CYS A 229 -22.77 -5.15 -12.26
CA CYS A 229 -22.95 -3.70 -12.22
C CYS A 229 -24.19 -3.29 -11.42
N SER A 230 -24.07 -2.20 -10.66
CA SER A 230 -25.19 -1.49 -10.06
C SER A 230 -25.04 0.02 -10.25
N ASP A 231 -26.12 0.74 -10.52
CA ASP A 231 -26.04 2.21 -10.51
C ASP A 231 -25.94 2.80 -9.11
N ASP A 232 -26.26 2.04 -8.07
CA ASP A 232 -26.06 2.42 -6.68
C ASP A 232 -24.91 1.59 -6.07
N LEU A 233 -25.08 1.14 -4.82
CA LEU A 233 -24.12 0.36 -4.04
C LEU A 233 -24.15 -1.13 -4.40
N ILE A 234 -22.97 -1.77 -4.35
CA ILE A 234 -22.85 -3.21 -4.19
C ILE A 234 -22.36 -3.52 -2.78
N GLU A 235 -23.18 -4.23 -2.00
CA GLU A 235 -22.85 -4.70 -0.66
C GLU A 235 -22.66 -6.23 -0.68
N ILE A 236 -21.52 -6.74 -0.22
CA ILE A 236 -21.24 -8.18 -0.07
C ILE A 236 -21.03 -8.50 1.41
N HIS A 237 -22.03 -9.14 2.00
CA HIS A 237 -22.01 -9.51 3.41
C HIS A 237 -21.58 -10.95 3.67
N ASN A 238 -21.70 -11.85 2.68
CA ASN A 238 -21.23 -13.23 2.75
C ASN A 238 -21.28 -13.89 1.35
N GLY A 239 -20.83 -15.14 1.27
CA GLY A 239 -20.93 -15.99 0.09
C GLY A 239 -19.69 -15.96 -0.78
N THR A 240 -19.72 -16.70 -1.88
CA THR A 240 -18.65 -16.72 -2.87
C THR A 240 -19.10 -16.01 -4.13
N VAL A 241 -18.44 -14.90 -4.49
CA VAL A 241 -18.65 -14.19 -5.75
C VAL A 241 -17.39 -14.35 -6.60
N LEU A 242 -17.51 -15.09 -7.69
CA LEU A 242 -16.42 -15.34 -8.64
C LEU A 242 -16.77 -14.68 -9.98
N ILE A 243 -16.05 -13.62 -10.32
CA ILE A 243 -16.00 -13.11 -11.69
C ILE A 243 -14.93 -13.92 -12.42
N ALA A 244 -15.37 -14.92 -13.19
CA ALA A 244 -14.47 -15.82 -13.92
C ALA A 244 -13.79 -15.11 -15.10
N SER A 245 -14.51 -14.17 -15.72
CA SER A 245 -14.03 -13.25 -16.74
C SER A 245 -14.93 -12.02 -16.80
N ALA A 246 -14.33 -10.86 -17.11
CA ALA A 246 -15.01 -9.65 -17.54
C ALA A 246 -14.23 -9.03 -18.71
N ALA A 247 -14.90 -8.69 -19.81
CA ALA A 247 -14.27 -7.98 -20.93
C ALA A 247 -14.02 -6.49 -20.60
N LYS A 248 -14.90 -5.89 -19.80
CA LYS A 248 -14.68 -4.60 -19.09
C LYS A 248 -14.35 -4.87 -17.62
N ASP A 249 -14.97 -4.15 -16.69
CA ASP A 249 -14.68 -4.29 -15.26
C ASP A 249 -15.40 -5.48 -14.65
N GLY A 250 -14.83 -6.05 -13.59
CA GLY A 250 -15.40 -7.17 -12.88
C GLY A 250 -16.65 -6.77 -12.09
N ILE A 251 -16.46 -5.87 -11.14
CA ILE A 251 -17.52 -5.28 -10.32
C ILE A 251 -17.49 -3.78 -10.53
N HIS A 252 -18.59 -3.17 -10.96
CA HIS A 252 -18.70 -1.74 -11.21
C HIS A 252 -19.91 -1.15 -10.48
N THR A 253 -19.74 0.04 -9.92
CA THR A 253 -20.81 0.80 -9.23
C THR A 253 -20.66 2.29 -9.43
N ASN A 254 -21.75 3.06 -9.32
CA ASN A 254 -21.61 4.53 -9.22
C ASN A 254 -21.52 5.02 -7.75
N ASP A 255 -22.21 4.37 -6.80
CA ASP A 255 -22.25 4.82 -5.39
C ASP A 255 -21.31 4.07 -4.43
N GLY A 256 -20.65 3.01 -4.90
CA GLY A 256 -19.53 2.36 -4.21
C GLY A 256 -19.74 0.91 -3.81
N VAL A 257 -18.73 0.36 -3.13
CA VAL A 257 -18.65 -1.06 -2.76
C VAL A 257 -18.43 -1.21 -1.25
N ILE A 258 -19.21 -2.09 -0.61
CA ILE A 258 -19.06 -2.46 0.79
C ILE A 258 -18.85 -3.97 0.89
N ILE A 259 -17.75 -4.42 1.50
CA ILE A 259 -17.47 -5.85 1.72
C ILE A 259 -17.23 -6.08 3.21
N THR A 260 -18.09 -6.87 3.84
CA THR A 260 -17.94 -7.19 5.27
C THR A 260 -17.40 -8.59 5.51
N GLU A 261 -17.75 -9.57 4.68
CA GLU A 261 -17.22 -10.95 4.70
C GLU A 261 -17.33 -11.57 3.29
N GLY A 262 -17.04 -12.86 3.16
CA GLY A 262 -17.21 -13.63 1.92
C GLY A 262 -15.89 -13.96 1.22
N THR A 263 -15.99 -14.61 0.05
CA THR A 263 -14.86 -14.90 -0.84
C THR A 263 -15.13 -14.29 -2.20
N ILE A 264 -14.32 -13.31 -2.59
CA ILE A 264 -14.48 -12.53 -3.81
C ILE A 264 -13.25 -12.78 -4.68
N ASN A 265 -13.45 -13.32 -5.88
CA ASN A 265 -12.37 -13.57 -6.84
C ASN A 265 -12.73 -12.89 -8.16
N VAL A 266 -11.85 -12.02 -8.65
CA VAL A 266 -12.13 -11.22 -9.85
C VAL A 266 -11.01 -11.34 -10.88
N ASN A 267 -11.38 -11.77 -12.08
CA ASN A 267 -10.53 -11.75 -13.27
C ASN A 267 -11.20 -10.84 -14.33
N ALA A 268 -10.60 -9.69 -14.59
CA ALA A 268 -11.14 -8.67 -15.48
C ALA A 268 -10.09 -8.17 -16.48
N SER A 269 -10.55 -7.81 -17.68
CA SER A 269 -9.73 -7.13 -18.68
C SER A 269 -9.76 -5.61 -18.51
N GLY A 270 -10.78 -5.05 -17.84
CA GLY A 270 -10.78 -3.73 -17.24
C GLY A 270 -10.34 -3.78 -15.76
N ASP A 271 -10.91 -2.90 -14.95
CA ASP A 271 -10.66 -2.87 -13.52
C ASP A 271 -11.31 -4.07 -12.83
N ALA A 272 -10.66 -4.61 -11.81
CA ALA A 272 -11.28 -5.71 -11.07
C ALA A 272 -12.50 -5.20 -10.28
N ILE A 273 -12.31 -4.16 -9.48
CA ILE A 273 -13.37 -3.53 -8.69
C ILE A 273 -13.31 -2.02 -8.90
N ASP A 274 -14.34 -1.46 -9.53
CA ASP A 274 -14.52 -0.03 -9.74
C ASP A 274 -15.68 0.47 -8.88
N GLY A 275 -15.36 1.27 -7.86
CA GLY A 275 -16.33 1.92 -7.00
C GLY A 275 -17.01 3.15 -7.63
N GLY A 276 -16.56 3.57 -8.82
CA GLY A 276 -17.02 4.79 -9.48
C GLY A 276 -16.80 6.02 -8.63
N GLU A 277 -17.80 6.90 -8.58
CA GLU A 277 -17.79 8.12 -7.77
C GLU A 277 -17.94 7.84 -6.25
N GLY A 278 -18.28 6.60 -5.91
CA GLY A 278 -18.56 6.12 -4.56
C GLY A 278 -17.35 5.68 -3.76
N LEU A 279 -17.59 5.28 -2.51
CA LEU A 279 -16.54 4.80 -1.60
C LEU A 279 -16.24 3.30 -1.81
N ILE A 280 -15.09 2.85 -1.33
CA ILE A 280 -14.85 1.42 -1.10
C ILE A 280 -14.55 1.17 0.37
N ASN A 281 -15.38 0.36 1.03
CA ASN A 281 -15.23 -0.01 2.43
C ASN A 281 -15.12 -1.52 2.61
N ILE A 282 -13.99 -1.97 3.15
CA ILE A 282 -13.71 -3.40 3.37
C ILE A 282 -13.40 -3.62 4.84
N SER A 283 -14.26 -4.37 5.53
CA SER A 283 -14.05 -4.73 6.94
C SER A 283 -13.68 -6.20 7.16
N GLY A 284 -13.77 -7.04 6.13
CA GLY A 284 -13.51 -8.48 6.21
C GLY A 284 -13.58 -9.18 4.84
N GLY A 285 -13.59 -10.51 4.85
CA GLY A 285 -13.60 -11.35 3.64
C GLY A 285 -12.22 -11.68 3.05
N ASN A 286 -12.21 -12.57 2.05
CA ASN A 286 -11.04 -12.95 1.26
C ASN A 286 -11.22 -12.45 -0.17
N ILE A 287 -10.39 -11.50 -0.60
CA ILE A 287 -10.53 -10.83 -1.90
C ILE A 287 -9.27 -11.11 -2.72
N THR A 288 -9.45 -11.69 -3.91
CA THR A 288 -8.37 -11.88 -4.88
C THR A 288 -8.70 -11.21 -6.20
N THR A 289 -7.79 -10.41 -6.73
CA THR A 289 -7.95 -9.75 -8.03
C THR A 289 -6.78 -10.04 -8.96
N TYR A 290 -7.09 -10.15 -10.24
CA TYR A 290 -6.13 -10.37 -11.32
C TYR A 290 -6.50 -9.48 -12.50
N SER A 291 -5.63 -8.50 -12.80
CA SER A 291 -5.82 -7.50 -13.85
C SER A 291 -4.53 -7.35 -14.66
N THR A 292 -4.57 -7.57 -15.98
CA THR A 292 -3.33 -7.65 -16.80
C THR A 292 -3.25 -6.71 -17.99
N SER A 293 -4.36 -6.11 -18.39
CA SER A 293 -4.39 -5.09 -19.45
C SER A 293 -3.65 -3.83 -18.98
N ALA A 294 -3.11 -3.05 -19.91
CA ALA A 294 -2.57 -1.74 -19.55
C ALA A 294 -3.68 -0.82 -19.04
N ASP A 295 -3.33 0.08 -18.12
CA ASP A 295 -4.24 1.11 -17.59
C ASP A 295 -5.48 0.59 -16.87
N VAL A 296 -5.30 -0.49 -16.10
CA VAL A 296 -6.35 -1.04 -15.25
C VAL A 296 -5.90 -1.15 -13.80
N ASP A 297 -6.85 -1.22 -12.89
CA ASP A 297 -6.63 -1.23 -11.47
C ASP A 297 -7.15 -2.53 -10.83
N GLY A 298 -6.48 -2.96 -9.76
CA GLY A 298 -6.99 -4.05 -8.92
C GLY A 298 -8.26 -3.62 -8.20
N MET A 299 -8.29 -2.37 -7.73
CA MET A 299 -9.42 -1.73 -7.08
C MET A 299 -9.26 -0.21 -7.15
N LYS A 300 -10.30 0.50 -7.60
CA LYS A 300 -10.28 1.96 -7.67
C LYS A 300 -11.60 2.60 -7.22
N CYS A 301 -11.52 3.85 -6.77
CA CYS A 301 -12.68 4.72 -6.57
C CYS A 301 -12.29 6.20 -6.61
N ASP A 302 -13.20 7.08 -7.00
CA ASP A 302 -12.96 8.52 -7.02
C ASP A 302 -13.16 9.16 -5.62
N SER A 303 -13.72 8.40 -4.68
CA SER A 303 -13.94 8.79 -3.29
C SER A 303 -12.89 8.20 -2.35
N THR A 304 -13.24 8.10 -1.06
CA THR A 304 -12.40 7.51 -0.03
C THR A 304 -12.39 5.98 -0.11
N MET A 305 -11.23 5.39 0.17
CA MET A 305 -11.08 3.93 0.33
C MET A 305 -10.69 3.60 1.76
N THR A 306 -11.47 2.77 2.45
CA THR A 306 -11.16 2.30 3.81
C THR A 306 -11.08 0.77 3.86
N ILE A 307 -9.93 0.25 4.28
CA ILE A 307 -9.71 -1.17 4.54
C ILE A 307 -9.37 -1.32 6.02
N SER A 308 -10.28 -1.93 6.77
CA SER A 308 -10.15 -2.16 8.22
C SER A 308 -9.99 -3.62 8.60
N GLY A 309 -10.03 -4.54 7.63
CA GLY A 309 -9.93 -5.98 7.85
C GLY A 309 -9.95 -6.79 6.55
N GLY A 310 -9.94 -8.11 6.68
CA GLY A 310 -9.93 -9.04 5.55
C GLY A 310 -8.53 -9.43 5.08
N THR A 311 -8.49 -10.36 4.12
CA THR A 311 -7.27 -10.78 3.42
C THR A 311 -7.42 -10.43 1.95
N LEU A 312 -6.57 -9.53 1.47
CA LEU A 312 -6.59 -9.02 0.10
C LEU A 312 -5.31 -9.47 -0.62
N THR A 313 -5.45 -10.10 -1.78
CA THR A 313 -4.33 -10.47 -2.64
C THR A 313 -4.58 -9.99 -4.06
N MET A 314 -3.78 -9.04 -4.54
CA MET A 314 -3.96 -8.46 -5.87
C MET A 314 -2.73 -8.69 -6.73
N THR A 315 -2.96 -9.06 -7.99
CA THR A 315 -1.91 -9.18 -9.01
C THR A 315 -2.27 -8.30 -10.19
N VAL A 316 -1.41 -7.32 -10.46
CA VAL A 316 -1.65 -6.31 -11.49
C VAL A 316 -0.41 -6.18 -12.39
N SER A 317 -0.52 -6.57 -13.66
CA SER A 317 0.65 -6.64 -14.56
C SER A 317 0.62 -5.66 -15.73
N GLY A 318 -0.46 -4.89 -15.87
CA GLY A 318 -0.60 -3.89 -16.91
C GLY A 318 0.36 -2.72 -16.75
N ASP A 319 0.92 -2.22 -17.85
CA ASP A 319 1.64 -0.95 -17.82
C ASP A 319 0.71 0.16 -17.27
N GLN A 320 1.29 1.14 -16.57
CA GLN A 320 0.60 2.24 -15.86
C GLN A 320 -0.50 1.86 -14.85
N SER A 321 -0.77 0.59 -14.61
CA SER A 321 -1.82 0.09 -13.72
C SER A 321 -1.58 0.32 -12.21
N LYS A 322 -2.65 0.34 -11.40
CA LYS A 322 -2.56 0.43 -9.93
C LYS A 322 -3.11 -0.81 -9.22
N GLY A 323 -2.55 -1.16 -8.06
CA GLY A 323 -3.15 -2.19 -7.20
C GLY A 323 -4.40 -1.64 -6.52
N LEU A 324 -4.21 -0.68 -5.62
CA LEU A 324 -5.25 0.13 -5.01
C LEU A 324 -5.12 1.57 -5.49
N LYS A 325 -6.24 2.19 -5.89
CA LYS A 325 -6.30 3.60 -6.29
C LYS A 325 -7.45 4.32 -5.61
N SER A 326 -7.20 5.51 -5.06
CA SER A 326 -8.26 6.42 -4.65
C SER A 326 -7.94 7.86 -4.98
N ASP A 327 -8.95 8.64 -5.38
CA ASP A 327 -8.77 10.06 -5.63
C ASP A 327 -8.83 10.91 -4.35
N GLN A 328 -9.45 10.39 -3.28
CA GLN A 328 -9.46 11.00 -1.95
C GLN A 328 -8.70 10.14 -0.94
N GLU A 329 -8.84 10.47 0.36
CA GLU A 329 -8.18 9.79 1.47
C GLU A 329 -8.28 8.26 1.38
N MET A 330 -7.13 7.59 1.49
CA MET A 330 -7.03 6.14 1.62
C MET A 330 -6.63 5.76 3.05
N ARG A 331 -7.39 4.87 3.68
CA ARG A 331 -7.22 4.46 5.07
C ARG A 331 -7.05 2.95 5.17
N LEU A 332 -5.82 2.50 5.40
CA LEU A 332 -5.46 1.11 5.62
C LEU A 332 -5.29 0.89 7.12
N ILE A 333 -6.41 0.66 7.81
CA ILE A 333 -6.51 0.63 9.29
C ILE A 333 -6.62 -0.79 9.86
N GLY A 334 -6.30 -1.80 9.04
CA GLY A 334 -6.29 -3.22 9.40
C GLY A 334 -6.22 -4.12 8.16
N GLY A 335 -6.23 -5.43 8.39
CA GLY A 335 -6.21 -6.44 7.33
C GLY A 335 -4.82 -6.89 6.88
N GLU A 336 -4.80 -7.99 6.14
CA GLU A 336 -3.61 -8.59 5.53
C GLU A 336 -3.66 -8.32 4.03
N ILE A 337 -2.79 -7.43 3.53
CA ILE A 337 -2.86 -6.91 2.16
C ILE A 337 -1.58 -7.27 1.42
N THR A 338 -1.70 -8.09 0.39
CA THR A 338 -0.60 -8.49 -0.50
C THR A 338 -0.83 -7.94 -1.90
N LEU A 339 0.11 -7.14 -2.41
CA LEU A 339 0.01 -6.51 -3.73
C LEU A 339 1.24 -6.86 -4.57
N ASN A 340 1.01 -7.44 -5.74
CA ASN A 340 2.06 -7.79 -6.70
C ASN A 340 1.84 -7.00 -7.99
N THR A 341 2.77 -6.09 -8.30
CA THR A 341 2.71 -5.31 -9.54
C THR A 341 3.92 -5.53 -10.43
N SER A 342 3.71 -5.57 -11.75
CA SER A 342 4.79 -5.80 -12.72
C SER A 342 4.72 -4.96 -13.99
N GLY A 343 3.72 -4.09 -14.10
CA GLY A 343 3.59 -3.13 -15.19
C GLY A 343 4.70 -2.08 -15.22
N ASN A 344 5.03 -1.59 -16.40
CA ASN A 344 6.03 -0.54 -16.58
C ASN A 344 5.41 0.87 -16.55
N VAL A 345 6.27 1.87 -16.48
CA VAL A 345 5.93 3.25 -16.82
C VAL A 345 5.47 3.37 -18.27
N VAL A 346 4.42 4.15 -18.48
CA VAL A 346 4.04 4.71 -19.78
C VAL A 346 4.44 6.18 -19.80
N LEU A 347 5.04 6.64 -20.90
CA LEU A 347 5.39 8.05 -21.08
C LEU A 347 4.25 8.74 -21.84
N GLU A 348 3.43 9.52 -21.15
CA GLU A 348 2.32 10.27 -21.74
C GLU A 348 2.82 11.58 -22.31
N THR A 349 2.29 12.02 -23.46
CA THR A 349 2.77 13.27 -24.08
C THR A 349 2.36 14.46 -23.25
N ASP A 350 3.33 15.26 -22.82
CA ASP A 350 3.09 16.54 -22.14
C ASP A 350 4.11 17.59 -22.57
N GLY A 351 3.65 18.82 -22.81
CA GLY A 351 4.48 19.92 -23.29
C GLY A 351 5.35 19.56 -24.50
N SER A 352 6.67 19.57 -24.29
CA SER A 352 7.69 19.25 -25.30
C SER A 352 8.35 17.87 -25.12
N GLY A 353 7.87 17.08 -24.16
CA GLY A 353 8.33 15.72 -23.88
C GLY A 353 7.21 14.88 -23.30
N TYR A 354 7.41 14.36 -22.09
CA TYR A 354 6.50 13.41 -21.48
C TYR A 354 6.29 13.62 -19.98
N ASP A 355 5.14 13.17 -19.49
CA ASP A 355 4.82 12.93 -18.09
C ASP A 355 4.75 11.40 -17.82
N PRO A 356 5.57 10.84 -16.93
CA PRO A 356 5.54 9.41 -16.62
C PRO A 356 4.29 8.97 -15.84
N SER A 357 3.51 8.07 -16.42
CA SER A 357 2.43 7.35 -15.74
C SER A 357 2.93 6.01 -15.19
N TYR A 358 3.03 5.93 -13.85
CA TYR A 358 3.68 4.81 -13.16
C TYR A 358 2.73 3.65 -12.85
N CYS A 359 3.19 2.41 -13.02
CA CYS A 359 2.56 1.30 -12.32
C CYS A 359 2.85 1.40 -10.81
N SER A 360 1.82 1.38 -9.96
CA SER A 360 1.98 1.52 -8.49
C SER A 360 1.16 0.49 -7.73
N ALA A 361 1.69 -0.10 -6.66
CA ALA A 361 0.89 -0.99 -5.84
C ALA A 361 -0.23 -0.23 -5.12
N ILE A 362 0.09 0.92 -4.53
CA ILE A 362 -0.90 1.83 -3.93
C ILE A 362 -0.70 3.23 -4.50
N LYS A 363 -1.78 3.84 -4.98
CA LYS A 363 -1.85 5.24 -5.41
C LYS A 363 -3.00 5.96 -4.71
N CYS A 364 -2.67 6.98 -3.93
CA CYS A 364 -3.65 7.88 -3.34
C CYS A 364 -3.41 9.29 -3.87
N ASN A 365 -4.45 9.99 -4.32
CA ASN A 365 -4.31 11.37 -4.79
C ASN A 365 -4.46 12.42 -3.66
N ASP A 366 -4.65 11.98 -2.41
CA ASP A 366 -4.75 12.83 -1.22
C ASP A 366 -3.91 12.27 -0.06
N LEU A 367 -4.46 12.01 1.12
CA LEU A 367 -3.76 11.43 2.27
C LEU A 367 -3.85 9.90 2.27
N LEU A 368 -2.69 9.23 2.35
CA LEU A 368 -2.63 7.79 2.65
C LEU A 368 -2.29 7.58 4.13
N THR A 369 -3.21 6.96 4.87
CA THR A 369 -3.01 6.57 6.27
C THR A 369 -2.89 5.05 6.41
N ILE A 370 -1.83 4.59 7.08
CA ILE A 370 -1.62 3.20 7.47
C ILE A 370 -1.61 3.13 8.99
N ASP A 371 -2.59 2.44 9.58
CA ASP A 371 -2.73 2.29 11.03
C ASP A 371 -3.16 0.86 11.40
N GLY A 372 -2.19 -0.03 11.51
CA GLY A 372 -2.42 -1.41 11.98
C GLY A 372 -2.64 -2.43 10.86
N ALA A 373 -2.59 -2.03 9.59
CA ALA A 373 -2.56 -2.96 8.46
C ALA A 373 -1.20 -3.68 8.36
N ASN A 374 -1.22 -4.90 7.82
CA ASN A 374 -0.02 -5.62 7.39
C ASN A 374 0.07 -5.62 5.87
N LEU A 375 1.05 -4.90 5.31
CA LEU A 375 1.27 -4.75 3.89
C LEU A 375 2.49 -5.55 3.44
N VAL A 376 2.29 -6.39 2.42
CA VAL A 376 3.37 -7.06 1.69
C VAL A 376 3.27 -6.68 0.22
N ILE A 377 4.23 -5.90 -0.27
CA ILE A 377 4.20 -5.32 -1.61
C ILE A 377 5.42 -5.77 -2.40
N THR A 378 5.20 -6.23 -3.63
CA THR A 378 6.27 -6.50 -4.60
C THR A 378 5.99 -5.75 -5.89
N THR A 379 6.95 -4.95 -6.38
CA THR A 379 6.81 -4.19 -7.63
C THR A 379 8.01 -4.42 -8.55
N GLN A 380 7.81 -4.95 -9.75
CA GLN A 380 8.91 -5.40 -10.63
C GLN A 380 9.06 -4.62 -11.93
N GLY A 381 8.01 -3.95 -12.41
CA GLY A 381 8.07 -3.24 -13.68
C GLY A 381 8.84 -1.93 -13.58
N LYS A 382 9.40 -1.46 -14.70
CA LYS A 382 10.26 -0.27 -14.76
C LYS A 382 9.58 0.92 -14.11
N GLY A 383 10.31 1.67 -13.29
CA GLY A 383 9.81 2.83 -12.56
C GLY A 383 8.72 2.54 -11.51
N GLY A 384 8.39 1.27 -11.24
CA GLY A 384 7.29 0.88 -10.37
C GLY A 384 7.37 1.47 -8.97
N LYS A 385 6.20 1.79 -8.40
CA LYS A 385 6.07 2.39 -7.06
C LYS A 385 5.39 1.45 -6.08
N GLY A 386 5.90 1.35 -4.86
CA GLY A 386 5.21 0.65 -3.77
C GLY A 386 4.01 1.48 -3.27
N LEU A 387 4.28 2.46 -2.43
CA LEU A 387 3.31 3.47 -1.99
C LEU A 387 3.57 4.78 -2.74
N SER A 388 2.53 5.37 -3.33
CA SER A 388 2.55 6.69 -3.95
C SER A 388 1.38 7.53 -3.44
N SER A 389 1.68 8.75 -3.00
CA SER A 389 0.67 9.73 -2.58
C SER A 389 0.92 11.10 -3.21
N ASN A 390 -0.11 11.76 -3.75
CA ASN A 390 0.00 13.18 -4.14
C ASN A 390 -0.10 14.12 -2.92
N GLY A 391 -0.56 13.61 -1.78
CA GLY A 391 -0.53 14.31 -0.50
C GLY A 391 0.52 13.71 0.42
N ASN A 392 0.15 13.51 1.69
CA ASN A 392 1.04 12.91 2.68
C ASN A 392 0.90 11.39 2.72
N ILE A 393 1.88 10.73 3.34
CA ILE A 393 1.79 9.34 3.80
C ILE A 393 2.03 9.31 5.30
N ASP A 394 1.05 8.84 6.06
CA ASP A 394 1.13 8.66 7.51
C ASP A 394 1.13 7.17 7.86
N ILE A 395 2.27 6.65 8.31
CA ILE A 395 2.42 5.31 8.86
C ILE A 395 2.36 5.43 10.38
N ILE A 396 1.17 5.23 10.94
CA ILE A 396 0.90 5.38 12.37
C ILE A 396 1.32 4.12 13.13
N SER A 397 0.95 2.95 12.62
CA SER A 397 1.28 1.64 13.17
C SER A 397 1.11 0.53 12.11
N GLY A 398 1.46 -0.71 12.44
CA GLY A 398 1.36 -1.85 11.52
C GLY A 398 2.72 -2.30 10.97
N SER A 399 2.67 -3.08 9.89
CA SER A 399 3.84 -3.65 9.22
C SER A 399 3.79 -3.33 7.73
N VAL A 400 4.87 -2.79 7.18
CA VAL A 400 5.00 -2.43 5.77
C VAL A 400 6.28 -3.07 5.22
N ASP A 401 6.15 -4.15 4.44
CA ASP A 401 7.27 -4.79 3.72
C ASP A 401 7.12 -4.56 2.21
N ILE A 402 8.06 -3.83 1.61
CA ILE A 402 8.02 -3.46 0.19
C ILE A 402 9.32 -3.88 -0.49
N SER A 403 9.19 -4.63 -1.58
CA SER A 403 10.30 -5.00 -2.46
C SER A 403 10.08 -4.47 -3.87
N CYS A 404 10.90 -3.50 -4.27
CA CYS A 404 10.93 -2.94 -5.62
C CYS A 404 12.15 -3.45 -6.38
N SER A 405 11.98 -3.83 -7.65
CA SER A 405 13.10 -4.26 -8.50
C SER A 405 13.09 -3.67 -9.91
N GLY A 406 12.10 -2.82 -10.22
CA GLY A 406 11.98 -2.20 -11.53
C GLY A 406 13.06 -1.17 -11.79
N ASP A 407 13.74 -1.29 -12.92
CA ASP A 407 14.77 -0.33 -13.32
C ASP A 407 14.18 1.05 -13.64
N GLY A 408 14.94 2.10 -13.32
CA GLY A 408 14.72 3.43 -13.86
C GLY A 408 15.24 3.55 -15.30
N ALA A 409 14.86 4.64 -15.97
CA ALA A 409 15.37 4.99 -17.29
C ALA A 409 15.37 6.51 -17.49
N THR A 410 16.15 6.97 -18.48
CA THR A 410 16.07 8.35 -18.94
C THR A 410 14.87 8.56 -19.87
N TYR A 411 14.34 9.78 -19.86
CA TYR A 411 13.27 10.24 -20.74
C TYR A 411 13.42 11.75 -20.99
N THR A 412 12.56 12.31 -21.82
CA THR A 412 12.48 13.77 -22.02
C THR A 412 11.28 14.29 -21.25
N ASN A 413 11.49 15.19 -20.29
CA ASN A 413 10.41 15.75 -19.47
C ASN A 413 9.54 16.76 -20.25
N ALA A 414 8.46 17.24 -19.63
CA ALA A 414 7.54 18.21 -20.23
C ALA A 414 8.24 19.50 -20.74
N SER A 415 9.35 19.90 -20.12
CA SER A 415 10.18 21.05 -20.51
C SER A 415 11.16 20.78 -21.65
N GLY A 416 11.27 19.53 -22.12
CA GLY A 416 12.14 19.15 -23.23
C GLY A 416 13.57 18.81 -22.80
N GLU A 417 13.80 18.68 -21.50
CA GLU A 417 15.10 18.36 -20.91
C GLU A 417 15.21 16.84 -20.67
N THR A 418 16.42 16.29 -20.77
CA THR A 418 16.66 14.89 -20.40
C THR A 418 16.53 14.77 -18.88
N ASP A 419 15.75 13.82 -18.43
CA ASP A 419 15.51 13.52 -17.02
C ASP A 419 15.49 11.99 -16.83
N ALA A 420 15.36 11.51 -15.59
CA ALA A 420 15.22 10.09 -15.29
C ALA A 420 14.09 9.81 -14.31
N TYR A 421 13.33 8.76 -14.60
CA TYR A 421 12.43 8.17 -13.62
C TYR A 421 13.08 6.93 -12.99
N SER A 422 12.68 6.58 -11.77
CA SER A 422 13.15 5.37 -11.08
C SER A 422 12.05 4.71 -10.28
N SER A 423 12.26 3.45 -9.88
CA SER A 423 11.37 2.80 -8.93
C SER A 423 11.55 3.37 -7.53
N THR A 424 10.50 3.36 -6.73
CA THR A 424 10.53 3.89 -5.36
C THR A 424 9.61 3.09 -4.46
N CYS A 425 10.10 2.64 -3.29
CA CYS A 425 9.26 1.87 -2.37
C CYS A 425 8.17 2.75 -1.74
N ILE A 426 8.52 3.94 -1.24
CA ILE A 426 7.57 4.88 -0.64
C ILE A 426 7.86 6.28 -1.21
N THR A 427 6.87 6.89 -1.85
CA THR A 427 6.98 8.25 -2.41
C THR A 427 5.77 9.11 -2.08
N ALA A 428 5.99 10.36 -1.69
CA ALA A 428 4.93 11.34 -1.46
C ALA A 428 5.33 12.71 -2.02
N ASP A 429 4.38 13.39 -2.68
CA ASP A 429 4.55 14.79 -3.08
C ASP A 429 4.43 15.73 -1.86
N GLY A 430 3.82 15.25 -0.77
CA GLY A 430 3.80 15.88 0.54
C GLY A 430 4.83 15.31 1.51
N ASN A 431 4.46 15.30 2.79
CA ASN A 431 5.27 14.75 3.87
C ASN A 431 5.10 13.24 4.00
N ILE A 432 6.13 12.58 4.53
CA ILE A 432 6.05 11.21 5.03
C ILE A 432 6.26 11.22 6.54
N ASN A 433 5.29 10.71 7.29
CA ASN A 433 5.37 10.57 8.74
C ASN A 433 5.34 9.09 9.12
N ILE A 434 6.42 8.59 9.71
CA ILE A 434 6.50 7.23 10.24
C ILE A 434 6.50 7.34 11.77
N VAL A 435 5.33 7.17 12.38
CA VAL A 435 5.13 7.38 13.82
C VAL A 435 5.58 6.15 14.61
N ASP A 436 5.13 4.96 14.23
CA ASP A 436 5.43 3.68 14.88
C ASP A 436 5.31 2.50 13.89
N GLY A 437 5.55 1.28 14.37
CA GLY A 437 5.44 0.05 13.58
C GLY A 437 6.76 -0.37 12.90
N THR A 438 6.68 -1.31 11.97
CA THR A 438 7.83 -1.83 11.24
C THR A 438 7.74 -1.49 9.75
N VAL A 439 8.78 -0.84 9.22
CA VAL A 439 8.90 -0.50 7.79
C VAL A 439 10.15 -1.15 7.24
N THR A 440 10.00 -2.12 6.35
CA THR A 440 11.09 -2.75 5.62
C THR A 440 10.95 -2.46 4.14
N VAL A 441 11.95 -1.80 3.54
CA VAL A 441 11.94 -1.47 2.12
C VAL A 441 13.22 -1.92 1.44
N LYS A 442 13.09 -2.57 0.29
CA LYS A 442 14.20 -3.08 -0.52
C LYS A 442 14.02 -2.60 -1.95
N ASN A 443 15.00 -1.90 -2.49
CA ASN A 443 14.98 -1.49 -3.89
C ASN A 443 16.24 -1.90 -4.65
N SER A 444 16.09 -2.77 -5.63
CA SER A 444 17.21 -3.23 -6.47
C SER A 444 17.26 -2.60 -7.87
N GLY A 445 16.26 -1.81 -8.26
CA GLY A 445 16.20 -1.20 -9.58
C GLY A 445 17.22 -0.07 -9.74
N THR A 446 17.70 0.17 -10.96
CA THR A 446 18.59 1.32 -11.25
C THR A 446 17.97 2.65 -10.81
N ALA A 447 18.81 3.52 -10.20
CA ALA A 447 18.41 4.76 -9.53
C ALA A 447 17.30 4.59 -8.47
N GLY A 448 17.06 3.36 -8.02
CA GLY A 448 15.95 3.00 -7.16
C GLY A 448 16.07 3.63 -5.78
N LYS A 449 14.96 4.21 -5.30
CA LYS A 449 14.89 4.85 -3.98
C LYS A 449 14.12 4.00 -2.97
N GLY A 450 14.55 4.04 -1.71
CA GLY A 450 13.80 3.47 -0.59
C GLY A 450 12.61 4.37 -0.25
N ILE A 451 12.90 5.52 0.37
CA ILE A 451 11.91 6.53 0.77
C ILE A 451 12.24 7.84 0.05
N LYS A 452 11.25 8.43 -0.64
CA LYS A 452 11.31 9.75 -1.26
C LYS A 452 10.18 10.64 -0.76
N ALA A 453 10.49 11.83 -0.28
CA ALA A 453 9.47 12.84 0.04
C ALA A 453 9.84 14.18 -0.59
N ASP A 454 8.88 14.83 -1.23
CA ASP A 454 9.05 16.19 -1.75
C ASP A 454 8.84 17.20 -0.61
N GLY A 455 8.00 16.84 0.37
CA GLY A 455 7.93 17.49 1.67
C GLY A 455 8.99 16.97 2.64
N ALA A 456 8.66 16.98 3.93
CA ALA A 456 9.51 16.50 5.01
C ALA A 456 9.31 15.00 5.30
N LEU A 457 10.35 14.36 5.83
CA LEU A 457 10.29 13.03 6.42
C LEU A 457 10.44 13.12 7.94
N THR A 458 9.44 12.66 8.69
CA THR A 458 9.52 12.56 10.16
C THR A 458 9.45 11.11 10.60
N ILE A 459 10.44 10.67 11.38
CA ILE A 459 10.52 9.31 11.92
C ILE A 459 10.44 9.34 13.45
N GLY A 460 9.50 8.59 13.98
CA GLY A 460 9.25 8.41 15.40
C GLY A 460 8.75 9.67 16.11
N THR A 461 8.48 9.48 17.39
CA THR A 461 8.19 10.55 18.35
C THR A 461 9.06 10.34 19.58
N THR A 462 8.95 11.20 20.59
CA THR A 462 9.62 10.96 21.88
C THR A 462 9.14 9.69 22.59
N ASN A 463 7.96 9.16 22.22
CA ASN A 463 7.29 8.06 22.90
C ASN A 463 7.16 6.78 22.06
N THR A 464 7.55 6.82 20.79
CA THR A 464 7.44 5.68 19.86
C THR A 464 8.82 5.26 19.38
N LEU A 465 8.96 3.99 18.98
CA LEU A 465 10.21 3.36 18.60
C LEU A 465 10.02 2.55 17.31
N PRO A 466 9.73 3.21 16.16
CA PRO A 466 9.57 2.50 14.90
C PRO A 466 10.85 1.74 14.53
N GLU A 467 10.69 0.59 13.90
CA GLU A 467 11.79 -0.18 13.30
C GLU A 467 11.79 0.04 11.78
N ILE A 468 12.88 0.58 11.23
CA ILE A 468 13.01 0.90 9.82
C ILE A 468 14.23 0.20 9.24
N ASN A 469 14.03 -0.63 8.23
CA ASN A 469 15.09 -1.35 7.53
C ASN A 469 15.07 -1.00 6.04
N ILE A 470 16.12 -0.36 5.53
CA ILE A 470 16.20 0.12 4.15
C ILE A 470 17.39 -0.52 3.45
N SER A 471 17.18 -1.11 2.27
CA SER A 471 18.25 -1.58 1.39
C SER A 471 18.06 -1.06 -0.02
N THR A 472 19.08 -0.42 -0.59
CA THR A 472 19.14 -0.11 -2.03
C THR A 472 20.38 -0.73 -2.66
N THR A 473 20.25 -1.29 -3.86
CA THR A 473 21.37 -1.94 -4.58
C THR A 473 21.48 -1.54 -6.05
N GLY A 474 20.59 -0.67 -6.52
CA GLY A 474 20.56 -0.22 -7.90
C GLY A 474 21.80 0.56 -8.31
N ALA A 475 22.20 0.44 -9.58
CA ALA A 475 23.22 1.30 -10.17
C ALA A 475 22.64 2.69 -10.50
N GLN A 476 23.50 3.70 -10.61
CA GLN A 476 23.10 5.04 -11.08
C GLN A 476 22.68 5.05 -12.56
N ILE A 477 21.93 6.06 -12.96
CA ILE A 477 21.59 6.39 -14.35
C ILE A 477 22.27 7.72 -14.69
N THR A 478 23.04 7.76 -15.79
CA THR A 478 23.59 9.02 -16.32
C THR A 478 22.52 9.73 -17.14
N ILE A 479 22.16 10.96 -16.76
CA ILE A 479 21.16 11.81 -17.43
C ILE A 479 21.85 12.64 -18.53
N SER A 480 22.97 13.28 -18.19
CA SER A 480 23.76 14.07 -19.13
C SER A 480 25.26 13.77 -18.99
N THR A 481 26.04 14.04 -20.03
CA THR A 481 27.50 13.95 -19.99
C THR A 481 28.06 15.33 -20.32
N GLY A 482 28.84 15.95 -19.41
CA GLY A 482 29.55 17.21 -19.68
C GLY A 482 29.08 18.47 -18.94
N GLY A 483 28.60 18.36 -17.70
CA GLY A 483 28.48 19.50 -16.78
C GLY A 483 29.84 19.81 -16.14
N GLY A 484 30.32 21.05 -16.25
CA GLY A 484 31.70 21.47 -15.91
C GLY A 484 32.12 21.45 -14.43
N GLY A 485 31.60 20.54 -13.61
CA GLY A 485 32.08 20.27 -12.25
C GLY A 485 33.28 19.32 -12.25
N TRP A 486 34.11 19.38 -11.20
CA TRP A 486 35.18 18.39 -10.99
C TRP A 486 34.55 16.99 -10.85
N PRO A 487 34.85 16.04 -11.77
CA PRO A 487 34.29 14.70 -11.67
C PRO A 487 34.84 14.00 -10.42
N ARG A 488 33.96 13.39 -9.60
CA ARG A 488 34.38 12.44 -8.57
C ARG A 488 35.13 11.28 -9.22
N PRO A 489 36.09 10.63 -8.54
CA PRO A 489 36.75 9.44 -9.06
C PRO A 489 35.73 8.31 -9.36
N GLY A 490 35.33 8.16 -10.63
CA GLY A 490 34.32 7.21 -11.08
C GLY A 490 33.07 7.83 -11.71
N ASP A 491 32.91 9.15 -11.61
CA ASP A 491 31.82 9.90 -12.23
C ASP A 491 32.28 10.59 -13.53
N SER A 492 31.38 10.67 -14.50
CA SER A 492 31.62 11.24 -15.84
C SER A 492 31.37 12.75 -15.93
N GLY A 493 31.16 13.46 -14.81
CA GLY A 493 31.00 14.91 -14.79
C GLY A 493 29.71 15.35 -15.49
N GLY A 494 28.59 14.76 -15.10
CA GLY A 494 27.26 15.06 -15.64
C GLY A 494 26.17 14.71 -14.65
N GLU A 495 24.93 15.13 -14.91
CA GLU A 495 23.81 14.84 -14.00
C GLU A 495 23.50 13.35 -13.99
N ALA A 496 23.25 12.80 -12.80
CA ALA A 496 22.92 11.40 -12.61
C ALA A 496 21.75 11.24 -11.65
N ALA A 497 20.97 10.17 -11.83
CA ALA A 497 20.01 9.69 -10.85
C ALA A 497 20.61 8.50 -10.12
N GLU A 498 20.80 8.60 -8.80
CA GLU A 498 21.40 7.55 -7.99
C GLU A 498 20.38 6.83 -7.10
N ALA A 499 20.75 5.62 -6.70
CA ALA A 499 19.95 4.79 -5.81
C ALA A 499 20.20 5.14 -4.34
N LYS A 500 19.27 5.87 -3.73
CA LYS A 500 19.39 6.39 -2.36
C LYS A 500 18.42 5.71 -1.41
N ALA A 501 18.86 5.45 -0.18
CA ALA A 501 17.98 4.86 0.83
C ALA A 501 16.89 5.86 1.27
N ILE A 502 17.28 7.08 1.64
CA ILE A 502 16.37 8.19 1.92
C ILE A 502 16.77 9.40 1.07
N SER A 503 15.81 9.99 0.36
CA SER A 503 15.96 11.20 -0.46
C SER A 503 14.81 12.16 -0.16
N CYS A 504 15.09 13.29 0.47
CA CYS A 504 14.08 14.27 0.86
C CYS A 504 14.37 15.64 0.23
N ASP A 505 13.36 16.31 -0.31
CA ASP A 505 13.51 17.71 -0.72
C ASP A 505 13.25 18.65 0.47
N GLY A 506 12.37 18.26 1.39
CA GLY A 506 12.22 18.90 2.70
C GLY A 506 13.16 18.36 3.78
N ASP A 507 12.86 18.69 5.03
CA ASP A 507 13.65 18.28 6.19
C ASP A 507 13.49 16.78 6.50
N VAL A 508 14.56 16.14 6.95
CA VAL A 508 14.52 14.82 7.59
C VAL A 508 14.68 14.98 9.10
N THR A 509 13.67 14.57 9.87
CA THR A 509 13.71 14.58 11.34
C THR A 509 13.55 13.17 11.91
N ILE A 510 14.57 12.68 12.60
CA ILE A 510 14.55 11.42 13.34
C ILE A 510 14.39 11.74 14.83
N ASN A 511 13.19 11.56 15.36
CA ASN A 511 12.92 11.78 16.77
C ASN A 511 13.39 10.62 17.64
N ASN A 512 13.17 9.40 17.18
CA ASN A 512 13.53 8.16 17.86
C ASN A 512 13.33 6.95 16.90
N GLY A 513 13.69 5.75 17.35
CA GLY A 513 13.49 4.50 16.59
C GLY A 513 14.79 3.75 16.32
N SER A 514 14.68 2.61 15.64
CA SER A 514 15.81 1.79 15.19
C SER A 514 15.83 1.78 13.67
N ILE A 515 16.77 2.52 13.08
CA ILE A 515 16.89 2.72 11.63
C ILE A 515 18.17 2.03 11.15
N THR A 516 18.04 1.02 10.28
CA THR A 516 19.17 0.33 9.64
C THR A 516 19.13 0.57 8.14
N ILE A 517 20.24 1.05 7.58
CA ILE A 517 20.36 1.42 6.17
C ILE A 517 21.53 0.67 5.53
N SER A 518 21.31 0.14 4.32
CA SER A 518 22.36 -0.30 3.40
C SER A 518 22.07 0.28 2.03
N SER A 519 22.79 1.33 1.65
CA SER A 519 22.55 2.06 0.41
C SER A 519 23.60 1.74 -0.66
N ALA A 520 23.17 1.75 -1.92
CA ALA A 520 24.07 1.69 -3.07
C ALA A 520 24.84 3.00 -3.25
N ASP A 521 24.18 4.12 -2.93
CA ASP A 521 24.70 5.47 -2.95
C ASP A 521 24.49 6.12 -1.57
N ASP A 522 23.91 7.31 -1.45
CA ASP A 522 23.80 7.99 -0.15
C ASP A 522 22.84 7.26 0.81
N GLY A 523 23.19 7.27 2.10
CA GLY A 523 22.35 6.74 3.15
C GLY A 523 21.12 7.63 3.39
N ILE A 524 21.35 8.87 3.82
CA ILE A 524 20.30 9.86 4.06
C ILE A 524 20.70 11.17 3.39
N LYS A 525 19.93 11.59 2.37
CA LYS A 525 20.11 12.89 1.72
C LYS A 525 18.87 13.76 1.88
N SER A 526 19.11 15.01 2.23
CA SER A 526 18.10 16.07 2.26
C SER A 526 18.63 17.31 1.55
N THR A 527 17.83 17.95 0.71
CA THR A 527 18.21 19.24 0.12
C THR A 527 18.05 20.43 1.09
N SER A 528 17.33 20.23 2.20
CA SER A 528 17.11 21.24 3.25
C SER A 528 17.95 20.99 4.53
N ALA A 529 17.50 20.09 5.43
CA ALA A 529 18.18 19.82 6.69
C ALA A 529 17.93 18.41 7.22
N ILE A 530 18.88 17.89 8.01
CA ILE A 530 18.75 16.61 8.72
C ILE A 530 18.91 16.84 10.21
N THR A 531 17.93 16.42 11.01
CA THR A 531 17.98 16.48 12.47
C THR A 531 17.76 15.11 13.10
N ILE A 532 18.74 14.65 13.89
CA ILE A 532 18.65 13.43 14.70
C ILE A 532 18.52 13.84 16.17
N ASN A 533 17.34 13.62 16.74
CA ASN A 533 17.06 13.96 18.14
C ASN A 533 17.41 12.82 19.10
N ASN A 534 17.16 11.57 18.71
CA ASN A 534 17.46 10.37 19.49
C ASN A 534 17.33 9.10 18.61
N GLY A 535 17.45 7.92 19.22
CA GLY A 535 17.29 6.62 18.55
C GLY A 535 18.62 6.04 18.07
N THR A 536 18.54 4.96 17.29
CA THR A 536 19.69 4.30 16.67
C THR A 536 19.61 4.47 15.15
N VAL A 537 20.64 5.04 14.55
CA VAL A 537 20.80 5.15 13.08
C VAL A 537 22.07 4.39 12.70
N SER A 538 21.91 3.24 12.04
CA SER A 538 23.00 2.37 11.62
C SER A 538 23.06 2.29 10.10
N ILE A 539 23.93 3.10 9.49
CA ILE A 539 24.25 3.05 8.07
C ILE A 539 25.40 2.06 7.89
N THR A 540 25.06 0.88 7.38
CA THR A 540 25.99 -0.26 7.24
C THR A 540 26.81 -0.20 5.96
N LYS A 541 26.34 0.53 4.96
CA LYS A 541 26.97 0.77 3.67
C LYS A 541 26.32 2.00 3.02
N SER A 542 27.13 2.86 2.40
CA SER A 542 26.69 3.99 1.58
C SER A 542 27.87 4.55 0.77
N VAL A 543 27.62 5.41 -0.21
CA VAL A 543 28.64 6.31 -0.78
C VAL A 543 28.91 7.41 0.21
N GLU A 544 27.95 8.31 0.45
CA GLU A 544 27.95 9.21 1.60
C GLU A 544 26.98 8.72 2.68
N GLY A 545 27.36 8.87 3.95
CA GLY A 545 26.48 8.49 5.05
C GLY A 545 25.25 9.40 5.15
N ILE A 546 25.49 10.67 5.53
CA ILE A 546 24.45 11.67 5.79
C ILE A 546 24.85 12.99 5.11
N GLU A 547 24.01 13.47 4.21
CA GLU A 547 24.26 14.66 3.38
C GLU A 547 23.10 15.67 3.46
N ALA A 548 23.40 16.92 3.82
CA ALA A 548 22.49 18.06 3.74
C ALA A 548 23.23 19.38 3.99
N PRO A 549 22.67 20.54 3.60
CA PRO A 549 23.26 21.83 3.97
C PRO A 549 23.35 22.08 5.48
N LEU A 550 22.35 21.59 6.24
CA LEU A 550 22.31 21.71 7.69
C LEU A 550 22.08 20.33 8.31
N ILE A 551 23.08 19.84 9.05
CA ILE A 551 22.98 18.58 9.77
C ILE A 551 23.08 18.84 11.27
N THR A 552 22.16 18.30 12.06
CA THR A 552 22.15 18.42 13.52
C THR A 552 21.96 17.06 14.18
N VAL A 553 22.91 16.65 15.02
CA VAL A 553 22.77 15.51 15.92
C VAL A 553 22.63 16.03 17.35
N ASN A 554 21.41 16.00 17.90
CA ASN A 554 21.13 16.41 19.27
C ASN A 554 21.46 15.28 20.27
N ASN A 555 21.13 14.02 19.94
CA ASN A 555 21.45 12.82 20.73
C ASN A 555 21.26 11.54 19.90
N GLY A 556 21.47 10.37 20.52
CA GLY A 556 21.25 9.04 19.91
C GLY A 556 22.55 8.28 19.60
N ASP A 557 22.42 7.08 19.08
CA ASP A 557 23.52 6.24 18.60
C ASP A 557 23.56 6.28 17.07
N VAL A 558 24.62 6.87 16.49
CA VAL A 558 24.79 6.99 15.05
C VAL A 558 26.05 6.23 14.63
N SER A 559 25.90 5.23 13.76
CA SER A 559 27.01 4.45 13.21
C SER A 559 26.98 4.52 11.69
N ILE A 560 28.09 4.91 11.07
CA ILE A 560 28.20 5.10 9.62
C ILE A 560 29.38 4.33 9.07
N ASN A 561 29.11 3.48 8.09
CA ASN A 561 30.08 2.90 7.18
C ASN A 561 29.80 3.45 5.76
N SER A 562 30.68 4.29 5.26
CA SER A 562 30.58 4.89 3.93
C SER A 562 31.86 4.71 3.14
N SER A 563 31.74 4.70 1.81
CA SER A 563 32.91 4.62 0.94
C SER A 563 33.54 5.98 0.70
N ASP A 564 32.71 7.02 0.60
CA ASP A 564 33.09 8.42 0.52
C ASP A 564 32.91 9.05 1.91
N ASP A 565 32.18 10.16 2.04
CA ASP A 565 32.10 10.91 3.28
C ASP A 565 31.19 10.26 4.32
N GLY A 566 31.54 10.42 5.61
CA GLY A 566 30.69 9.98 6.71
C GLY A 566 29.50 10.92 6.89
N PHE A 567 29.80 12.17 7.21
CA PHE A 567 28.88 13.30 7.15
C PHE A 567 29.37 14.26 6.08
N ASN A 568 28.47 14.76 5.25
CA ASN A 568 28.76 15.79 4.26
C ASN A 568 27.79 16.97 4.42
N ALA A 569 28.23 18.01 5.11
CA ALA A 569 27.46 19.25 5.21
C ALA A 569 27.78 20.18 4.04
N THR A 570 26.87 20.31 3.07
CA THR A 570 27.13 21.03 1.81
C THR A 570 25.86 21.59 1.16
N TYR A 571 25.96 22.73 0.49
CA TYR A 571 24.94 23.22 -0.44
C TYR A 571 25.09 22.66 -1.87
N GLY A 572 26.10 21.82 -2.13
CA GLY A 572 26.34 21.22 -3.44
C GLY A 572 26.90 22.18 -4.49
N ASN A 573 27.37 23.37 -4.09
CA ASN A 573 27.91 24.38 -5.01
C ASN A 573 29.33 24.07 -5.52
N GLY A 574 30.01 23.11 -4.88
CA GLY A 574 31.40 22.73 -5.14
C GLY A 574 32.44 23.77 -4.70
N GLY A 575 33.71 23.34 -4.67
CA GLY A 575 34.88 24.18 -4.38
C GLY A 575 35.27 24.26 -2.90
N GLU A 576 36.46 24.82 -2.65
CA GLU A 576 37.14 24.87 -1.34
C GLU A 576 36.69 26.04 -0.44
N GLY A 577 35.60 26.73 -0.81
CA GLY A 577 35.13 27.91 -0.10
C GLY A 577 34.13 27.56 0.99
N ASN A 578 34.07 28.37 2.06
CA ASN A 578 32.99 28.26 3.02
C ASN A 578 31.65 28.65 2.35
N ASP A 579 30.77 27.68 2.13
CA ASP A 579 29.45 27.85 1.49
C ASP A 579 28.32 28.18 2.48
N GLY A 580 28.65 28.20 3.78
CA GLY A 580 27.72 28.49 4.87
C GLY A 580 26.97 27.27 5.40
N SER A 581 27.24 26.06 4.90
CA SER A 581 26.70 24.80 5.43
C SER A 581 27.16 24.59 6.88
N LYS A 582 26.44 23.75 7.64
CA LYS A 582 26.76 23.52 9.05
C LYS A 582 26.49 22.11 9.52
N LEU A 583 27.47 21.56 10.24
CA LEU A 583 27.33 20.34 11.02
C LEU A 583 27.34 20.66 12.52
N TYR A 584 26.21 20.41 13.18
CA TYR A 584 26.04 20.56 14.63
C TYR A 584 26.03 19.22 15.34
N ILE A 585 26.98 18.99 16.23
CA ILE A 585 27.04 17.81 17.11
C ILE A 585 26.84 18.26 18.54
N LYS A 586 25.62 18.11 19.07
CA LYS A 586 25.29 18.57 20.43
C LYS A 586 25.34 17.46 21.48
N GLY A 587 25.25 16.20 21.06
CA GLY A 587 25.20 15.02 21.92
C GLY A 587 25.33 13.72 21.14
N GLY A 588 24.98 12.60 21.79
CA GLY A 588 24.97 11.27 21.17
C GLY A 588 26.33 10.56 21.17
N ASN A 589 26.32 9.34 20.64
CA ASN A 589 27.47 8.48 20.42
C ASN A 589 27.57 8.21 18.91
N ILE A 590 28.52 8.86 18.26
CA ILE A 590 28.68 8.91 16.82
C ILE A 590 29.97 8.18 16.44
N VAL A 591 29.85 7.22 15.53
CA VAL A 591 30.95 6.38 15.08
C VAL A 591 30.94 6.37 13.57
N ILE A 592 32.04 6.81 12.99
CA ILE A 592 32.16 6.97 11.55
C ILE A 592 33.35 6.15 11.07
N ASN A 593 33.13 5.41 10.00
CA ASN A 593 34.11 4.56 9.38
C ASN A 593 34.07 4.74 7.88
N VAL A 594 35.02 5.51 7.36
CA VAL A 594 35.15 5.84 5.94
C VAL A 594 36.32 5.09 5.32
N THR A 595 36.21 4.74 4.03
CA THR A 595 37.29 4.07 3.30
C THR A 595 38.10 5.00 2.40
N ASN A 596 37.43 5.85 1.63
CA ASN A 596 38.04 6.71 0.62
C ASN A 596 37.78 8.20 0.88
N GLY A 597 36.60 8.60 1.34
CA GLY A 597 36.24 10.01 1.64
C GLY A 597 36.58 10.46 3.05
N ASP A 598 36.07 11.63 3.42
CA ASP A 598 36.30 12.30 4.69
C ASP A 598 35.35 11.83 5.78
N GLY A 599 35.86 11.77 7.02
CA GLY A 599 35.05 11.30 8.13
C GLY A 599 33.93 12.28 8.50
N LEU A 600 34.31 13.48 8.93
CA LEU A 600 33.43 14.62 9.08
C LEU A 600 33.81 15.63 8.01
N ASP A 601 32.95 15.82 7.02
CA ASP A 601 33.11 16.84 5.99
C ASP A 601 32.06 17.95 6.15
N SER A 602 32.50 19.19 6.00
CA SER A 602 31.63 20.34 5.89
C SER A 602 32.26 21.42 5.02
N ASN A 603 31.57 21.77 3.94
CA ASN A 603 31.87 22.98 3.18
C ASN A 603 31.63 24.28 3.95
N GLY A 604 31.32 24.23 5.26
CA GLY A 604 31.16 25.39 6.12
C GLY A 604 31.68 25.14 7.53
N ASP A 605 30.84 25.33 8.56
CA ASP A 605 31.25 25.23 9.96
C ASP A 605 30.87 23.88 10.60
N ILE A 606 31.76 23.34 11.42
CA ILE A 606 31.45 22.28 12.38
C ILE A 606 31.38 22.86 13.79
N VAL A 607 30.30 22.56 14.51
CA VAL A 607 30.12 22.99 15.91
C VAL A 607 29.81 21.79 16.78
N MET A 608 30.68 21.53 17.77
CA MET A 608 30.50 20.44 18.73
C MET A 608 30.37 20.97 20.16
N THR A 609 29.24 20.67 20.81
CA THR A 609 28.95 21.09 22.19
C THR A 609 28.85 19.93 23.18
N GLY A 610 28.82 18.69 22.70
CA GLY A 610 28.69 17.49 23.53
C GLY A 610 28.80 16.21 22.70
N GLY A 611 28.55 15.07 23.34
CA GLY A 611 28.59 13.75 22.72
C GLY A 611 29.99 13.12 22.67
N THR A 612 30.04 11.90 22.13
CA THR A 612 31.25 11.14 21.84
C THR A 612 31.31 10.90 20.35
N VAL A 613 32.36 11.36 19.68
CA VAL A 613 32.56 11.20 18.23
C VAL A 613 33.88 10.47 17.99
N VAL A 614 33.79 9.30 17.36
CA VAL A 614 34.94 8.49 16.95
C VAL A 614 34.94 8.36 15.44
N VAL A 615 35.97 8.92 14.81
CA VAL A 615 36.16 8.90 13.37
C VAL A 615 37.35 8.02 13.00
N HIS A 616 37.03 6.89 12.41
CA HIS A 616 37.96 6.07 11.67
C HIS A 616 38.06 6.64 10.25
N GLY A 617 38.90 7.65 10.06
CA GLY A 617 39.14 8.30 8.77
C GLY A 617 39.81 7.36 7.75
N PRO A 618 40.02 7.83 6.51
CA PRO A 618 40.25 6.99 5.34
C PRO A 618 41.60 6.26 5.37
N THR A 619 41.78 5.36 4.40
CA THR A 619 42.99 4.53 4.32
C THR A 619 44.18 5.21 3.63
N SER A 620 43.94 6.26 2.86
CA SER A 620 44.94 6.96 2.04
C SER A 620 44.59 8.42 1.87
N ALA A 621 45.63 9.26 1.73
CA ALA A 621 45.50 10.66 1.34
C ALA A 621 44.94 10.76 -0.11
N PRO A 622 44.36 11.91 -0.53
CA PRO A 622 44.33 13.20 0.18
C PRO A 622 43.40 13.25 1.39
N GLU A 623 42.37 12.41 1.44
CA GLU A 623 41.30 12.53 2.42
C GLU A 623 41.73 12.26 3.87
N VAL A 624 40.94 12.81 4.79
CA VAL A 624 41.23 12.97 6.22
C VAL A 624 40.03 12.59 7.08
N GLY A 625 40.23 12.57 8.40
CA GLY A 625 39.15 12.28 9.35
C GLY A 625 38.25 13.50 9.56
N LEU A 626 38.78 14.70 9.36
CA LEU A 626 38.10 15.97 9.56
C LEU A 626 38.44 16.86 8.37
N ASP A 627 37.45 17.29 7.62
CA ASP A 627 37.58 18.33 6.61
C ASP A 627 36.52 19.41 6.84
N TYR A 628 36.93 20.67 6.77
CA TYR A 628 36.01 21.79 6.87
C TYR A 628 36.56 23.09 6.28
N ASN A 629 35.73 23.81 5.51
CA ASN A 629 36.16 25.07 4.88
C ASN A 629 36.03 26.30 5.81
N GLY A 630 35.25 26.18 6.89
CA GLY A 630 35.00 27.25 7.86
C GLY A 630 35.78 27.09 9.15
N THR A 631 35.04 26.87 10.24
CA THR A 631 35.62 26.61 11.56
C THR A 631 35.06 25.35 12.17
N PHE A 632 35.90 24.57 12.85
CA PHE A 632 35.48 23.52 13.76
C PHE A 632 35.63 24.00 15.20
N ASN A 633 34.54 24.54 15.75
CA ASN A 633 34.47 25.03 17.14
C ASN A 633 33.95 23.95 18.09
N ILE A 634 34.80 23.52 19.02
CA ILE A 634 34.44 22.56 20.07
C ILE A 634 34.39 23.21 21.46
N SER A 635 33.33 22.91 22.20
CA SER A 635 33.11 23.43 23.57
C SER A 635 32.73 22.36 24.61
N GLY A 636 32.49 21.13 24.18
CA GLY A 636 32.19 20.00 25.05
C GLY A 636 32.22 18.68 24.28
N GLY A 637 32.20 17.56 25.03
CA GLY A 637 32.23 16.21 24.48
C GLY A 637 33.63 15.62 24.29
N LEU A 638 33.68 14.44 23.67
CA LEU A 638 34.91 13.72 23.31
C LEU A 638 34.99 13.60 21.79
N LEU A 639 36.06 14.10 21.19
CA LEU A 639 36.38 13.91 19.77
C LEU A 639 37.64 13.06 19.66
N LEU A 640 37.57 12.00 18.86
CA LEU A 640 38.73 11.24 18.41
C LEU A 640 38.63 11.03 16.90
N ALA A 641 39.50 11.65 16.13
CA ALA A 641 39.58 11.46 14.68
C ALA A 641 40.98 11.00 14.27
N THR A 642 41.03 10.09 13.32
CA THR A 642 42.28 9.50 12.85
C THR A 642 42.30 9.41 11.34
N GLY A 643 43.48 9.42 10.74
CA GLY A 643 43.59 9.33 9.28
C GLY A 643 45.02 9.04 8.79
N PRO A 644 45.22 9.05 7.47
CA PRO A 644 46.49 8.75 6.83
C PRO A 644 47.45 9.94 6.91
N ASN A 645 48.66 9.79 6.38
CA ASN A 645 49.57 10.94 6.25
C ASN A 645 49.15 11.81 5.06
N ALA A 646 48.32 12.82 5.31
CA ALA A 646 47.87 13.80 4.33
C ALA A 646 48.68 15.11 4.34
N GLY A 647 49.83 15.13 5.01
CA GLY A 647 50.72 16.29 5.05
C GLY A 647 50.04 17.54 5.61
N ARG A 648 49.86 18.56 4.76
CA ARG A 648 49.28 19.86 5.17
C ARG A 648 47.75 19.90 5.15
N MET A 649 47.10 18.82 4.70
CA MET A 649 45.64 18.67 4.70
C MET A 649 45.12 18.15 6.03
N ILE A 650 46.01 17.77 6.97
CA ILE A 650 45.58 17.28 8.28
C ILE A 650 45.01 18.45 9.09
N GLU A 651 43.70 18.49 9.19
CA GLU A 651 42.95 19.42 10.03
C GLU A 651 42.93 18.98 11.49
N ALA A 652 42.78 19.95 12.39
CA ALA A 652 42.37 19.75 13.78
C ALA A 652 41.25 20.76 14.09
N THR A 653 40.71 20.78 15.31
CA THR A 653 39.70 21.79 15.69
C THR A 653 40.28 23.20 15.62
N SER A 654 39.46 24.22 15.37
CA SER A 654 39.91 25.61 15.27
C SER A 654 40.36 26.19 16.61
N THR A 655 41.30 27.15 16.58
CA THR A 655 41.85 27.80 17.79
C THR A 655 40.86 28.70 18.54
N SER A 656 39.72 29.02 17.92
CA SER A 656 38.55 29.66 18.52
C SER A 656 37.77 28.76 19.48
N SER A 657 38.07 27.45 19.52
CA SER A 657 37.45 26.48 20.42
C SER A 657 37.70 26.82 21.90
N SER A 658 36.72 26.51 22.74
CA SER A 658 36.87 26.66 24.21
C SER A 658 37.48 25.41 24.84
N GLN A 659 37.25 24.23 24.26
CA GLN A 659 37.88 22.97 24.67
C GLN A 659 39.28 22.81 24.02
N TYR A 660 40.19 22.09 24.69
CA TYR A 660 41.54 21.85 24.21
C TYR A 660 41.62 20.59 23.35
N THR A 661 42.44 20.64 22.30
CA THR A 661 42.64 19.54 21.34
C THR A 661 44.12 19.24 21.17
N ILE A 662 44.45 17.96 21.04
CA ILE A 662 45.78 17.46 20.68
C ILE A 662 45.73 16.98 19.23
N LEU A 663 46.62 17.50 18.39
CA LEU A 663 46.94 16.91 17.10
C LEU A 663 48.23 16.09 17.28
N ALA A 664 48.08 14.79 17.50
CA ALA A 664 49.21 13.89 17.70
C ALA A 664 49.60 13.25 16.36
N THR A 665 50.78 13.55 15.84
CA THR A 665 51.32 12.98 14.60
C THR A 665 52.42 11.98 14.91
N SER A 666 52.33 10.80 14.28
CA SER A 666 53.31 9.73 14.51
C SER A 666 54.46 9.84 13.52
N SER A 667 55.70 9.68 14.01
CA SER A 667 56.90 9.64 13.16
C SER A 667 56.92 8.47 12.16
N THR A 668 56.22 7.38 12.51
CA THR A 668 55.94 6.21 11.66
C THR A 668 54.49 5.81 11.83
N THR A 669 53.81 5.28 10.81
CA THR A 669 52.40 4.88 10.93
C THR A 669 52.14 3.99 12.16
N LEU A 670 51.13 4.35 12.96
CA LEU A 670 50.66 3.55 14.08
C LEU A 670 49.92 2.32 13.54
N ASN A 671 50.42 1.13 13.88
CA ASN A 671 49.85 -0.14 13.47
C ASN A 671 48.49 -0.38 14.17
N SER A 672 47.48 -0.87 13.43
CA SER A 672 46.13 -1.14 13.97
C SER A 672 46.06 -2.18 15.09
N ALA A 673 47.07 -3.04 15.21
CA ALA A 673 47.19 -4.01 16.31
C ALA A 673 47.60 -3.36 17.64
N LEU A 674 48.12 -2.13 17.63
CA LEU A 674 48.58 -1.41 18.82
C LEU A 674 47.50 -0.45 19.31
N LEU A 675 47.23 -0.48 20.62
CA LEU A 675 46.40 0.55 21.24
C LEU A 675 47.13 1.90 21.23
N PHE A 676 46.39 3.00 21.13
CA PHE A 676 46.83 4.36 21.39
C PHE A 676 46.21 4.82 22.71
N HIS A 677 47.01 5.35 23.62
CA HIS A 677 46.54 5.72 24.96
C HIS A 677 47.10 7.08 25.38
N ILE A 678 46.24 7.94 25.93
CA ILE A 678 46.64 9.20 26.55
C ILE A 678 46.33 9.14 28.04
N THR A 679 47.30 9.52 28.86
CA THR A 679 47.15 9.63 30.33
C THR A 679 47.64 10.97 30.85
N ASP A 680 47.08 11.41 31.97
CA ASP A 680 47.56 12.58 32.73
C ASP A 680 48.83 12.27 33.55
N ALA A 681 49.39 13.30 34.19
CA ALA A 681 50.59 13.16 35.03
C ALA A 681 50.40 12.27 36.27
N THR A 682 49.16 11.96 36.65
CA THR A 682 48.83 11.09 37.79
C THR A 682 48.54 9.64 37.39
N GLY A 683 48.52 9.35 36.08
CA GLY A 683 48.25 8.02 35.54
C GLY A 683 46.79 7.74 35.23
N ASN A 684 45.90 8.74 35.28
CA ASN A 684 44.51 8.55 34.85
C ASN A 684 44.44 8.55 33.32
N GLY A 685 43.75 7.57 32.74
CA GLY A 685 43.59 7.45 31.29
C GLY A 685 42.48 8.37 30.77
N LEU A 686 42.80 9.20 29.77
CA LEU A 686 41.83 10.07 29.08
C LEU A 686 41.17 9.34 27.91
N VAL A 687 41.94 8.53 27.18
CA VAL A 687 41.42 7.69 26.09
C VAL A 687 42.29 6.47 25.88
N THR A 688 41.66 5.34 25.56
CA THR A 688 42.33 4.15 25.05
C THR A 688 41.66 3.74 23.76
N TYR A 689 42.31 4.04 22.64
CA TYR A 689 41.82 3.83 21.29
C TYR A 689 42.48 2.62 20.65
N LYS A 690 41.71 1.84 19.90
CA LYS A 690 42.18 0.78 19.03
C LYS A 690 41.85 1.16 17.58
N PRO A 691 42.86 1.55 16.80
CA PRO A 691 42.64 1.85 15.39
C PRO A 691 42.11 0.62 14.65
N VAL A 692 41.09 0.81 13.82
CA VAL A 692 40.59 -0.25 12.91
C VAL A 692 41.50 -0.47 11.70
N ARG A 693 42.38 0.51 11.43
CA ARG A 693 43.37 0.53 10.35
C ARG A 693 44.63 1.24 10.81
N ASN A 694 45.70 1.16 10.02
CA ASN A 694 46.92 1.89 10.30
C ASN A 694 46.66 3.39 10.18
N VAL A 695 47.10 4.19 11.16
CA VAL A 695 46.85 5.64 11.21
C VAL A 695 48.14 6.42 11.38
N TYR A 696 48.20 7.61 10.80
CA TYR A 696 49.35 8.51 10.93
C TYR A 696 49.16 9.52 12.06
N TYR A 697 47.95 10.04 12.21
CA TYR A 697 47.64 11.05 13.21
C TYR A 697 46.41 10.67 14.04
N VAL A 698 46.31 11.30 15.21
CA VAL A 698 45.15 11.28 16.09
C VAL A 698 44.84 12.71 16.51
N VAL A 699 43.67 13.22 16.12
CA VAL A 699 43.08 14.43 16.69
C VAL A 699 42.25 14.00 17.89
N PHE A 700 42.61 14.46 19.09
CA PHE A 700 41.92 14.13 20.32
C PHE A 700 41.53 15.38 21.08
N SER A 701 40.24 15.56 21.33
CA SER A 701 39.70 16.63 22.18
C SER A 701 38.89 16.04 23.32
N SER A 702 39.10 16.57 24.53
CA SER A 702 38.34 16.18 25.71
C SER A 702 38.33 17.34 26.71
N SER A 703 37.23 17.46 27.45
CA SER A 703 37.12 18.41 28.56
C SER A 703 38.16 18.17 29.67
N GLU A 704 38.80 17.00 29.71
CA GLU A 704 39.85 16.64 30.67
C GLU A 704 41.23 17.22 30.31
N LEU A 705 41.41 17.70 29.09
CA LEU A 705 42.62 18.42 28.68
C LEU A 705 42.60 19.85 29.27
N LYS A 706 43.67 20.23 29.98
CA LYS A 706 43.81 21.53 30.66
C LYS A 706 45.11 22.22 30.25
N SER A 707 45.04 23.53 30.02
CA SER A 707 46.24 24.34 29.74
C SER A 707 47.25 24.25 30.87
N GLY A 708 48.54 24.12 30.51
CA GLY A 708 49.65 24.03 31.44
C GLY A 708 49.84 22.64 32.08
N SER A 709 48.89 21.72 31.91
CA SER A 709 49.02 20.35 32.42
C SER A 709 49.84 19.46 31.48
N SER A 710 50.56 18.50 32.07
CA SER A 710 51.35 17.51 31.33
C SER A 710 50.60 16.19 31.15
N TYR A 711 50.78 15.59 29.98
CA TYR A 711 50.16 14.34 29.56
C TYR A 711 51.20 13.45 28.85
N SER A 712 50.88 12.17 28.69
CA SER A 712 51.74 11.21 28.01
C SER A 712 50.98 10.33 27.02
N ILE A 713 51.58 10.11 25.86
CA ILE A 713 51.11 9.19 24.81
C ILE A 713 51.82 7.85 24.97
N TYR A 714 51.04 6.77 25.03
CA TYR A 714 51.50 5.38 25.02
C TYR A 714 50.94 4.65 23.81
N THR A 715 51.70 3.67 23.30
CA THR A 715 51.21 2.75 22.27
C THR A 715 51.44 1.30 22.67
N GLY A 716 50.60 0.38 22.18
CA GLY A 716 50.64 -1.04 22.53
C GLY A 716 49.96 -1.31 23.88
N GLY A 717 50.42 -2.30 24.63
CA GLY A 717 49.80 -2.68 25.90
C GLY A 717 48.42 -3.35 25.72
N THR A 718 47.67 -3.42 26.81
CA THR A 718 46.31 -4.00 26.85
C THR A 718 45.37 -3.13 27.68
N SER A 719 44.07 -3.28 27.45
CA SER A 719 43.00 -2.66 28.23
C SER A 719 42.07 -3.74 28.76
N THR A 720 41.63 -3.58 30.01
CA THR A 720 40.55 -4.38 30.61
C THR A 720 39.16 -3.76 30.42
N GLY A 721 39.09 -2.59 29.77
CA GLY A 721 37.83 -1.93 29.46
C GLY A 721 36.96 -2.69 28.46
N THR A 722 35.73 -2.23 28.30
CA THR A 722 34.82 -2.74 27.27
C THR A 722 35.13 -2.04 25.95
N TYR A 723 35.49 -2.82 24.92
CA TYR A 723 35.65 -2.28 23.57
C TYR A 723 34.29 -1.86 23.01
N SER A 724 34.17 -0.60 22.62
CA SER A 724 32.99 -0.04 21.96
C SER A 724 33.47 0.90 20.87
N ASN A 725 33.25 0.50 19.61
CA ASN A 725 33.40 1.37 18.45
C ASN A 725 34.72 2.16 18.39
N GLY A 726 35.84 1.44 18.51
CA GLY A 726 37.17 2.01 18.42
C GLY A 726 37.79 2.41 19.75
N ILE A 727 37.01 2.68 20.80
CA ILE A 727 37.53 3.04 22.12
C ILE A 727 37.23 1.98 23.18
N TYR A 728 38.11 1.85 24.18
CA TYR A 728 37.85 1.07 25.38
C TYR A 728 37.27 2.00 26.45
N VAL A 729 36.07 1.69 26.92
CA VAL A 729 35.38 2.44 27.97
C VAL A 729 35.46 1.68 29.29
N GLY A 730 35.83 2.39 30.36
CA GLY A 730 36.08 1.79 31.67
C GLY A 730 37.34 0.92 31.71
N GLY A 731 37.60 0.31 32.88
CA GLY A 731 38.77 -0.56 33.08
C GLY A 731 40.09 0.18 33.24
N SER A 732 41.21 -0.54 33.06
CA SER A 732 42.57 0.00 33.21
C SER A 732 43.45 -0.38 32.03
N TYR A 733 44.27 0.56 31.60
CA TYR A 733 45.31 0.37 30.61
C TYR A 733 46.63 -0.02 31.28
N SER A 734 47.38 -0.97 30.71
CA SER A 734 48.71 -1.33 31.23
C SER A 734 49.64 -1.93 30.18
N GLY A 735 50.95 -1.96 30.46
CA GLY A 735 51.95 -2.63 29.62
C GLY A 735 52.30 -1.92 28.31
N GLY A 736 51.89 -0.66 28.15
CA GLY A 736 52.20 0.18 26.99
C GLY A 736 53.63 0.72 26.95
N THR A 737 54.09 1.08 25.75
CA THR A 737 55.36 1.79 25.55
C THR A 737 55.11 3.30 25.52
N LEU A 738 55.75 4.05 26.42
CA LEU A 738 55.73 5.51 26.39
C LEU A 738 56.37 6.02 25.10
N LYS A 739 55.65 6.87 24.36
CA LYS A 739 56.14 7.51 23.13
C LYS A 739 56.56 8.95 23.37
N LYS A 740 55.71 9.72 24.04
CA LYS A 740 55.94 11.16 24.23
C LYS A 740 55.23 11.66 25.48
N SER A 741 55.92 12.48 26.26
CA SER A 741 55.29 13.37 27.24
C SER A 741 55.25 14.79 26.67
N PHE A 742 54.14 15.49 26.90
CA PHE A 742 53.89 16.83 26.36
C PHE A 742 53.11 17.67 27.37
N THR A 743 53.07 18.99 27.16
CA THR A 743 52.27 19.93 27.94
C THR A 743 51.32 20.66 27.02
N VAL A 744 50.06 20.82 27.42
CA VAL A 744 49.06 21.57 26.63
C VAL A 744 49.39 23.06 26.69
N SER A 745 49.79 23.62 25.56
CA SER A 745 50.33 24.99 25.45
C SER A 745 49.42 25.96 24.69
N GLY A 746 48.41 25.46 23.97
CA GLY A 746 47.44 26.25 23.22
C GLY A 746 46.11 25.49 23.05
N LYS A 747 45.11 26.13 22.44
CA LYS A 747 43.81 25.50 22.16
C LYS A 747 43.96 24.26 21.27
N VAL A 748 44.89 24.32 20.32
CA VAL A 748 45.43 23.17 19.62
C VAL A 748 46.88 22.99 20.05
N THR A 749 47.24 21.80 20.51
CA THR A 749 48.62 21.44 20.84
C THR A 749 49.08 20.35 19.87
N GLU A 750 50.06 20.66 19.03
CA GLU A 750 50.67 19.69 18.12
C GLU A 750 51.73 18.86 18.84
N VAL A 751 51.68 17.54 18.66
CA VAL A 751 52.58 16.59 19.34
C VAL A 751 53.09 15.55 18.34
N ALA A 752 54.36 15.65 17.97
CA ALA A 752 55.04 14.58 17.23
C ALA A 752 55.57 13.51 18.19
N PHE A 753 55.26 12.22 17.93
CA PHE A 753 55.61 11.09 18.81
C PHE A 753 56.21 9.85 18.13
#